data_AF-E8V2C5-F1
#
_entry.id   AF-E8V2C5-F1
#
_cell.length_a   1.000
_cell.length_b   1.000
_cell.length_c   1.000
_cell.angle_alpha   90.00
_cell.angle_beta   90.00
_cell.angle_gamma   90.00
#
_symmetry.space_group_name_H-M   'P 1'
#
loop_
_entity.id
_entity.type
_entity.pdbx_description
1 polymer ?
#
loop_
_entity_poly.entity_id
_entity_poly.type
_entity_poly.pdbx_seq_one_letter_code
_entity_poly.pdbx_strand_id
1 'polypeptide(L)'
;MKFARHAVLSLLLPMAAHTQDAIPTFTRSYSAGASTGSSVSYTVVGKDPSQGGTTTIPTVLVPLTLIFEGSSIRTVSATAETEKVVRSPLFSKYAFSSGATQYTDALLRTTFNKAGMEGWHTLLGQPKIESKMIHIPAGFGYVLPVKKSGHELAVVDVEFLQKEIFKQFSAAPGTLYVFLTKNTTFYADGDGTVCCSTGTHGVDAGSGQSFVLGSYFDAGVVEHSDDVQPLSQQLAEFFYDPLHQPLARPARGVAAPGNVFPAWLRPGTALTTGGCGGTGIGTQYFLLQPTNINPKNNVPASIASAAVLHGVTYHLQNAATLAWHTGSADLGTVYSFPDAKALTTAAAPCPARGRNPYSAVDKPATPAVPFDGKGHGHQLIGYWAGYGAAGSTFPLREVSPQWDVIIVAFATPDKNAPEGTMQFHTPAGLDTEAFKADIAYLKSQGKKVMISLGGGGQHFTLADPARVPNYISSVTQIVTEYGFDGIDIDFESPSLSIELGDTDFKHPTTPSIVNLISAMRQLKERFGPKFMLSLVPEGTQTPGGFPSYGGQFGSYLPILYGVRDILSFVDTQSYNTPPLLGLDGNIYQPGTVDYHVAMTELLLHGFAVGGDPKQIFPPTPASQVATGFLTGDTNPEIVQAAMRTLLTGKTEPGSHYKVVKPGGYPDFLGAMFWTIDADRRGNYNYSNVVGPLLHGSPGVK
;
A
#
# COMPACT_ATOMS: atom_id res chain seq x y z
N MET A 1 46.41 26.99 40.39
CA MET A 1 46.90 26.56 41.73
C MET A 1 46.07 25.35 42.16
N LYS A 2 46.76 24.35 42.73
CA LYS A 2 46.42 22.94 43.00
C LYS A 2 44.97 22.53 43.39
N PHE A 3 44.64 21.34 42.87
CA PHE A 3 43.58 20.38 43.17
C PHE A 3 43.23 20.15 44.65
N ALA A 4 41.95 19.81 44.90
CA ALA A 4 41.54 18.88 45.96
C ALA A 4 40.39 17.99 45.45
N ARG A 5 40.68 16.69 45.28
CA ARG A 5 39.73 15.62 44.97
C ARG A 5 38.92 15.29 46.22
N HIS A 6 37.59 15.25 46.10
CA HIS A 6 36.73 14.54 47.06
C HIS A 6 36.20 13.28 46.37
N ALA A 7 36.61 12.12 46.89
CA ALA A 7 36.07 10.83 46.51
C ALA A 7 34.68 10.68 47.13
N VAL A 8 33.65 10.55 46.29
CA VAL A 8 32.33 10.09 46.73
C VAL A 8 32.29 8.59 46.49
N LEU A 9 32.24 7.85 47.59
CA LEU A 9 32.09 6.40 47.64
C LEU A 9 30.64 6.07 47.27
N SER A 10 30.40 5.63 46.04
CA SER A 10 29.09 5.11 45.62
C SER A 10 28.85 3.75 46.25
N LEU A 11 27.99 3.70 47.27
CA LEU A 11 27.38 2.47 47.75
C LEU A 11 26.55 1.86 46.61
N LEU A 12 27.07 0.79 45.99
CA LEU A 12 26.28 -0.12 45.16
C LEU A 12 25.35 -0.91 46.09
N LEU A 13 24.12 -0.43 46.28
CA LEU A 13 23.02 -1.30 46.67
C LEU A 13 22.75 -2.26 45.50
N PRO A 14 22.62 -3.58 45.72
CA PRO A 14 22.14 -4.46 44.69
C PRO A 14 20.68 -4.09 44.44
N MET A 15 20.40 -3.44 43.31
CA MET A 15 19.05 -3.48 42.76
C MET A 15 18.75 -4.96 42.51
N ALA A 16 17.83 -5.51 43.29
CA ALA A 16 17.20 -6.78 42.98
C ALA A 16 16.53 -6.63 41.61
N ALA A 17 17.20 -7.10 40.57
CA ALA A 17 16.63 -7.27 39.25
C ALA A 17 15.45 -8.25 39.41
N HIS A 18 14.23 -7.72 39.46
CA HIS A 18 13.05 -8.53 39.16
C HIS A 18 13.07 -8.77 37.65
N THR A 19 13.83 -9.77 37.21
CA THR A 19 13.75 -10.31 35.85
C THR A 19 12.44 -11.10 35.75
N GLN A 20 11.36 -10.44 35.33
CA GLN A 20 10.24 -11.17 34.76
C GLN A 20 10.65 -11.60 33.35
N ASP A 21 10.80 -12.90 33.14
CA ASP A 21 11.37 -13.48 31.92
C ASP A 21 10.51 -13.16 30.69
N ALA A 22 11.13 -12.66 29.62
CA ALA A 22 10.51 -12.50 28.31
C ALA A 22 10.07 -13.86 27.73
N ILE A 23 9.32 -13.85 26.62
CA ILE A 23 8.98 -15.10 25.92
C ILE A 23 10.28 -15.85 25.60
N PRO A 24 10.39 -17.16 25.91
CA PRO A 24 11.58 -17.93 25.60
C PRO A 24 11.90 -17.86 24.11
N THR A 25 13.14 -17.53 23.79
CA THR A 25 13.67 -17.55 22.43
C THR A 25 15.04 -18.21 22.40
N PHE A 26 15.45 -18.69 21.24
CA PHE A 26 16.81 -19.18 20.99
C PHE A 26 17.35 -18.63 19.67
N THR A 27 18.66 -18.45 19.61
CA THR A 27 19.35 -17.89 18.44
C THR A 27 20.31 -18.92 17.86
N ARG A 28 20.30 -19.09 16.54
CA ARG A 28 21.27 -19.92 15.81
C ARG A 28 21.92 -19.12 14.69
N SER A 29 23.16 -19.49 14.37
CA SER A 29 23.93 -18.92 13.27
C SER A 29 23.96 -19.87 12.08
N TYR A 30 24.04 -19.33 10.87
CA TYR A 30 24.23 -20.07 9.63
C TYR A 30 25.15 -19.32 8.67
N SER A 31 25.73 -20.04 7.70
CA SER A 31 26.56 -19.44 6.64
C SER A 31 25.69 -18.97 5.48
N ALA A 32 25.63 -17.66 5.24
CA ALA A 32 24.85 -17.07 4.15
C ALA A 32 25.60 -17.12 2.80
N GLY A 33 25.66 -18.31 2.17
CA GLY A 33 26.16 -18.50 0.81
C GLY A 33 27.65 -18.15 0.56
N ALA A 34 28.21 -18.65 -0.54
CA ALA A 34 29.64 -18.59 -0.84
C ALA A 34 30.21 -17.18 -1.12
N SER A 35 29.37 -16.14 -1.27
CA SER A 35 29.80 -14.80 -1.74
C SER A 35 29.99 -13.75 -0.65
N THR A 36 29.62 -14.01 0.62
CA THR A 36 29.73 -13.00 1.71
C THR A 36 30.64 -13.41 2.87
N GLY A 37 30.91 -14.71 3.04
CA GLY A 37 31.75 -15.24 4.14
C GLY A 37 31.25 -14.88 5.56
N SER A 38 30.07 -14.30 5.69
CA SER A 38 29.57 -13.70 6.94
C SER A 38 28.58 -14.66 7.64
N SER A 39 28.81 -14.91 8.92
CA SER A 39 27.89 -15.67 9.78
C SER A 39 26.68 -14.78 10.09
N VAL A 40 25.48 -15.22 9.70
CA VAL A 40 24.22 -14.52 9.98
C VAL A 40 23.47 -15.32 11.05
N SER A 41 22.76 -14.65 11.95
CA SER A 41 21.96 -15.30 12.98
C SER A 41 20.47 -15.06 12.79
N TYR A 42 19.66 -16.01 13.22
CA TYR A 42 18.21 -15.85 13.37
C TYR A 42 17.78 -16.26 14.79
N THR A 43 16.74 -15.60 15.30
CA THR A 43 16.12 -15.85 16.62
C THR A 43 14.72 -16.40 16.44
N VAL A 44 14.36 -17.44 17.19
CA VAL A 44 13.09 -18.17 17.05
C VAL A 44 12.46 -18.36 18.42
N VAL A 45 11.12 -18.40 18.47
CA VAL A 45 10.36 -18.67 19.69
C VAL A 45 10.59 -20.10 20.19
N GLY A 46 10.75 -20.26 21.49
CA GLY A 46 10.93 -21.53 22.18
C GLY A 46 12.32 -21.72 22.76
N LYS A 47 12.61 -22.96 23.18
CA LYS A 47 13.94 -23.39 23.60
C LYS A 47 14.64 -24.07 22.43
N ASP A 48 15.97 -24.06 22.43
CA ASP A 48 16.74 -24.71 21.39
C ASP A 48 16.36 -26.21 21.29
N PRO A 49 16.03 -26.71 20.07
CA PRO A 49 15.63 -28.10 19.87
C PRO A 49 16.59 -29.15 20.44
N SER A 50 17.89 -28.84 20.53
CA SER A 50 18.91 -29.74 21.11
C SER A 50 18.75 -29.98 22.61
N GLN A 51 18.00 -29.12 23.30
CA GLN A 51 17.70 -29.28 24.73
C GLN A 51 16.48 -30.17 24.97
N GLY A 52 15.70 -30.49 23.93
CA GLY A 52 14.45 -31.25 24.05
C GLY A 52 13.39 -30.57 24.93
N GLY A 53 12.34 -31.32 25.29
CA GLY A 53 11.31 -30.88 26.22
C GLY A 53 10.24 -29.95 25.64
N THR A 54 9.28 -29.56 26.47
CA THR A 54 8.15 -28.72 26.06
C THR A 54 8.27 -27.31 26.65
N THR A 55 8.23 -26.30 25.79
CA THR A 55 8.01 -24.91 26.14
C THR A 55 6.53 -24.59 25.93
N THR A 56 5.84 -24.12 26.96
CA THR A 56 4.45 -23.64 26.84
C THR A 56 4.42 -22.15 27.09
N ILE A 57 3.95 -21.38 26.10
CA ILE A 57 3.90 -19.91 26.16
C ILE A 57 2.55 -19.48 26.75
N PRO A 58 2.53 -18.84 27.93
CA PRO A 58 1.32 -18.18 28.42
C PRO A 58 0.74 -17.27 27.34
N THR A 59 -0.55 -17.39 27.05
CA THR A 59 -1.20 -16.64 25.98
C THR A 59 -2.45 -15.93 26.49
N VAL A 60 -2.66 -14.70 26.04
CA VAL A 60 -3.92 -13.96 26.20
C VAL A 60 -4.50 -13.73 24.82
N LEU A 61 -5.70 -14.26 24.55
CA LEU A 61 -6.44 -13.98 23.33
C LEU A 61 -7.38 -12.81 23.57
N VAL A 62 -7.22 -11.75 22.78
CA VAL A 62 -7.91 -10.48 22.94
C VAL A 62 -8.83 -10.21 21.74
N PRO A 63 -10.09 -10.67 21.75
CA PRO A 63 -11.07 -10.20 20.78
C PRO A 63 -11.33 -8.70 20.93
N LEU A 64 -11.11 -7.97 19.85
CA LEU A 64 -11.32 -6.53 19.76
C LEU A 64 -12.72 -6.21 19.23
N THR A 65 -13.30 -5.15 19.78
CA THR A 65 -14.47 -4.47 19.21
C THR A 65 -14.03 -3.10 18.73
N LEU A 66 -14.10 -2.90 17.41
CA LEU A 66 -13.70 -1.66 16.75
C LEU A 66 -14.95 -0.82 16.49
N ILE A 67 -14.94 0.45 16.94
CA ILE A 67 -16.06 1.39 16.83
C ILE A 67 -15.63 2.52 15.91
N PHE A 68 -16.18 2.55 14.69
CA PHE A 68 -15.83 3.52 13.66
C PHE A 68 -16.73 4.74 13.73
N GLU A 69 -16.12 5.92 13.77
CA GLU A 69 -16.80 7.20 13.64
C GLU A 69 -17.15 7.49 12.17
N GLY A 70 -18.23 8.24 11.95
CA GLY A 70 -18.71 8.62 10.63
C GLY A 70 -20.14 9.16 10.67
N SER A 71 -20.76 9.28 9.51
CA SER A 71 -22.18 9.67 9.38
C SER A 71 -23.13 8.74 10.15
N SER A 72 -22.72 7.49 10.32
CA SER A 72 -23.31 6.51 11.23
C SER A 72 -22.19 5.74 11.95
N ILE A 73 -22.39 5.48 13.24
CA ILE A 73 -21.45 4.64 14.01
C ILE A 73 -21.55 3.21 13.50
N ARG A 74 -20.41 2.60 13.18
CA ARG A 74 -20.30 1.18 12.79
C ARG A 74 -19.45 0.43 13.79
N THR A 75 -19.81 -0.82 14.07
CA THR A 75 -19.13 -1.63 15.08
C THR A 75 -18.80 -3.00 14.51
N VAL A 76 -17.52 -3.35 14.52
CA VAL A 76 -17.02 -4.65 14.07
C VAL A 76 -16.37 -5.34 15.26
N SER A 77 -16.92 -6.49 15.68
CA SER A 77 -16.50 -7.20 16.89
C SER A 77 -16.09 -8.63 16.59
N ALA A 78 -14.95 -9.05 17.14
CA ALA A 78 -14.44 -10.42 17.04
C ALA A 78 -14.84 -11.33 18.21
N THR A 79 -15.70 -10.86 19.10
CA THR A 79 -16.07 -11.61 20.31
C THR A 79 -16.71 -12.96 19.97
N ALA A 80 -17.52 -13.05 18.92
CA ALA A 80 -18.21 -14.28 18.52
C ALA A 80 -17.27 -15.35 17.92
N GLU A 81 -16.10 -14.93 17.44
CA GLU A 81 -15.09 -15.76 16.78
C GLU A 81 -14.13 -16.40 17.78
N THR A 82 -14.08 -15.88 19.01
CA THR A 82 -13.16 -16.31 20.06
C THR A 82 -13.15 -17.83 20.24
N GLU A 83 -14.31 -18.46 20.41
CA GLU A 83 -14.39 -19.91 20.58
C GLU A 83 -13.94 -20.68 19.33
N LYS A 84 -14.23 -20.15 18.14
CA LYS A 84 -13.81 -20.78 16.88
C LYS A 84 -12.28 -20.78 16.77
N VAL A 85 -11.64 -19.67 17.16
CA VAL A 85 -10.17 -19.54 17.20
C VAL A 85 -9.55 -20.48 18.22
N VAL A 86 -10.09 -20.56 19.44
CA VAL A 86 -9.58 -21.47 20.50
C VAL A 86 -9.69 -22.95 20.10
N ARG A 87 -10.77 -23.31 19.39
CA ARG A 87 -10.98 -24.68 18.88
C ARG A 87 -10.19 -24.99 17.61
N SER A 88 -9.58 -24.00 16.97
CA SER A 88 -8.81 -24.18 15.74
C SER A 88 -7.47 -24.90 15.99
N PRO A 89 -6.80 -25.38 14.93
CA PRO A 89 -5.44 -25.92 15.01
C PRO A 89 -4.38 -24.97 15.59
N LEU A 90 -4.69 -23.68 15.78
CA LEU A 90 -3.79 -22.73 16.42
C LEU A 90 -3.59 -23.03 17.92
N PHE A 91 -4.65 -23.42 18.62
CA PHE A 91 -4.64 -23.70 20.06
C PHE A 91 -4.97 -25.16 20.39
N SER A 92 -5.50 -25.92 19.43
CA SER A 92 -5.88 -27.31 19.58
C SER A 92 -4.98 -28.25 18.76
N LYS A 93 -4.85 -29.50 19.19
CA LYS A 93 -4.04 -30.49 18.46
C LYS A 93 -4.73 -30.89 17.15
N TYR A 94 -3.97 -30.87 16.07
CA TYR A 94 -4.36 -31.35 14.75
C TYR A 94 -3.27 -32.29 14.20
N ALA A 95 -3.67 -33.27 13.40
CA ALA A 95 -2.77 -34.27 12.83
C ALA A 95 -2.01 -33.70 11.63
N PHE A 96 -0.92 -32.97 11.89
CA PHE A 96 0.02 -32.52 10.85
C PHE A 96 1.00 -33.64 10.46
N SER A 97 1.71 -33.44 9.35
CA SER A 97 2.76 -34.38 8.88
C SER A 97 3.88 -34.58 9.89
N SER A 98 4.16 -33.58 10.73
CA SER A 98 5.14 -33.66 11.82
C SER A 98 4.58 -34.32 13.08
N GLY A 99 3.27 -34.53 13.21
CA GLY A 99 2.60 -35.17 14.35
C GLY A 99 1.35 -34.43 14.84
N ALA A 100 0.66 -35.00 15.82
CA ALA A 100 -0.56 -34.44 16.40
C ALA A 100 -0.24 -33.31 17.40
N THR A 101 -0.30 -32.06 16.96
CA THR A 101 0.12 -30.87 17.73
C THR A 101 -0.53 -29.58 17.21
N GLN A 102 -0.18 -28.42 17.77
CA GLN A 102 -0.63 -27.10 17.32
C GLN A 102 0.11 -26.64 16.06
N TYR A 103 -0.49 -25.74 15.29
CA TYR A 103 0.04 -25.24 14.02
C TYR A 103 1.47 -24.70 14.11
N THR A 104 1.76 -23.81 15.06
CA THR A 104 3.09 -23.19 15.20
C THR A 104 4.16 -24.18 15.68
N ASP A 105 3.78 -25.15 16.54
CA ASP A 105 4.66 -26.25 16.93
C ASP A 105 4.98 -27.16 15.74
N ALA A 106 3.98 -27.51 14.95
CA ALA A 106 4.15 -28.32 13.75
C ALA A 106 5.03 -27.62 12.71
N LEU A 107 4.88 -26.30 12.56
CA LEU A 107 5.72 -25.44 11.72
C LEU A 107 7.19 -25.47 12.18
N LEU A 108 7.44 -25.27 13.47
CA LEU A 108 8.80 -25.33 14.04
C LEU A 108 9.42 -26.72 13.88
N ARG A 109 8.67 -27.78 14.18
CA ARG A 109 9.14 -29.17 14.07
C ARG A 109 9.43 -29.56 12.63
N THR A 110 8.68 -29.03 11.66
CA THR A 110 8.96 -29.19 10.23
C THR A 110 10.28 -28.50 9.84
N THR A 111 10.53 -27.30 10.37
CA THR A 111 11.72 -26.51 10.06
C THR A 111 13.01 -27.09 10.60
N PHE A 112 12.99 -27.65 11.81
CA PHE A 112 14.20 -28.16 12.46
C PHE A 112 14.42 -29.66 12.27
N ASN A 113 13.53 -30.38 11.55
CA ASN A 113 13.48 -31.84 11.50
C ASN A 113 14.82 -32.55 11.19
N LYS A 114 15.58 -32.88 12.24
CA LYS A 114 16.74 -33.79 12.23
C LYS A 114 16.52 -34.87 13.30
N ALA A 115 17.16 -36.02 13.12
CA ALA A 115 17.16 -37.10 14.11
C ALA A 115 17.61 -36.59 15.49
N GLY A 116 16.83 -36.86 16.54
CA GLY A 116 17.13 -36.44 17.93
C GLY A 116 16.22 -35.35 18.51
N MET A 117 15.16 -34.94 17.81
CA MET A 117 14.18 -33.93 18.29
C MET A 117 12.86 -34.55 18.80
N GLU A 118 12.88 -35.84 19.16
CA GLU A 118 11.72 -36.51 19.77
C GLU A 118 11.39 -35.87 21.12
N GLY A 119 10.14 -35.42 21.30
CA GLY A 119 9.67 -34.78 22.53
C GLY A 119 10.01 -33.29 22.68
N TRP A 120 10.59 -32.64 21.66
CA TRP A 120 10.71 -31.18 21.62
C TRP A 120 9.42 -30.53 21.12
N HIS A 121 8.90 -29.57 21.90
CA HIS A 121 7.68 -28.83 21.57
C HIS A 121 7.77 -27.37 22.01
N THR A 122 7.16 -26.48 21.23
CA THR A 122 6.87 -25.09 21.59
C THR A 122 5.39 -24.83 21.36
N LEU A 123 4.60 -24.89 22.43
CA LEU A 123 3.15 -24.81 22.41
C LEU A 123 2.66 -23.45 22.90
N LEU A 124 1.56 -22.98 22.34
CA LEU A 124 0.72 -21.96 22.96
C LEU A 124 -0.07 -22.58 24.10
N GLY A 125 -0.02 -21.95 25.28
CA GLY A 125 -0.88 -22.30 26.40
C GLY A 125 -2.35 -22.06 26.08
N GLN A 126 -3.24 -22.68 26.84
CA GLN A 126 -4.68 -22.37 26.77
C GLN A 126 -4.87 -20.87 27.06
N PRO A 127 -5.49 -20.11 26.15
CA PRO A 127 -5.48 -18.67 26.25
C PRO A 127 -6.43 -18.19 27.35
N LYS A 128 -5.98 -17.20 28.13
CA LYS A 128 -6.92 -16.35 28.89
C LYS A 128 -7.62 -15.43 27.91
N ILE A 129 -8.92 -15.19 28.10
CA ILE A 129 -9.69 -14.30 27.22
C ILE A 129 -9.89 -12.96 27.90
N GLU A 130 -9.54 -11.87 27.22
CA GLU A 130 -9.80 -10.49 27.65
C GLU A 130 -10.32 -9.69 26.46
N SER A 131 -11.42 -8.94 26.58
CA SER A 131 -11.95 -8.14 25.46
C SER A 131 -11.65 -6.66 25.64
N LYS A 132 -11.46 -5.93 24.53
CA LYS A 132 -11.34 -4.47 24.52
C LYS A 132 -12.16 -3.81 23.43
N MET A 133 -12.49 -2.55 23.68
CA MET A 133 -13.10 -1.65 22.70
C MET A 133 -12.09 -0.58 22.29
N ILE A 134 -11.94 -0.38 20.98
CA ILE A 134 -11.11 0.68 20.41
C ILE A 134 -11.99 1.56 19.53
N HIS A 135 -11.93 2.87 19.77
CA HIS A 135 -12.59 3.87 18.91
C HIS A 135 -11.65 4.22 17.75
N ILE A 136 -12.18 4.19 16.52
CA ILE A 136 -11.47 4.51 15.28
C ILE A 136 -12.07 5.83 14.73
N PRO A 137 -11.38 6.97 14.90
CA PRO A 137 -11.86 8.24 14.37
C PRO A 137 -11.86 8.27 12.84
N ALA A 138 -12.64 9.18 12.28
CA ALA A 138 -12.58 9.45 10.84
C ALA A 138 -11.13 9.83 10.43
N GLY A 139 -10.64 9.24 9.35
CA GLY A 139 -9.23 9.36 8.93
C GLY A 139 -8.31 8.22 9.37
N PHE A 140 -8.70 7.41 10.34
CA PHE A 140 -7.93 6.23 10.81
C PHE A 140 -8.53 4.89 10.39
N GLY A 141 -9.64 4.91 9.67
CA GLY A 141 -10.25 3.72 9.11
C GLY A 141 -11.67 3.94 8.61
N TYR A 142 -12.24 2.89 8.05
CA TYR A 142 -13.60 2.86 7.52
C TYR A 142 -14.13 1.43 7.42
N VAL A 143 -15.45 1.30 7.23
CA VAL A 143 -16.13 0.00 7.08
C VAL A 143 -16.85 -0.05 5.73
N LEU A 144 -16.53 -1.07 4.96
CA LEU A 144 -17.13 -1.36 3.66
C LEU A 144 -18.21 -2.44 3.81
N PRO A 145 -19.49 -2.19 3.48
CA PRO A 145 -20.48 -3.26 3.41
C PRO A 145 -20.21 -4.17 2.21
N VAL A 146 -20.31 -5.48 2.40
CA VAL A 146 -20.28 -6.49 1.33
C VAL A 146 -21.71 -6.89 1.01
N LYS A 147 -22.36 -6.15 0.09
CA LYS A 147 -23.80 -6.32 -0.17
C LYS A 147 -24.21 -7.75 -0.55
N LYS A 148 -23.35 -8.49 -1.29
CA LYS A 148 -23.63 -9.87 -1.71
C LYS A 148 -23.71 -10.87 -0.54
N SER A 149 -22.91 -10.68 0.50
CA SER A 149 -22.83 -11.61 1.64
C SER A 149 -23.51 -11.08 2.90
N GLY A 150 -23.80 -9.78 2.96
CA GLY A 150 -24.27 -9.10 4.17
C GLY A 150 -23.17 -8.91 5.22
N HIS A 151 -21.93 -9.29 4.92
CA HIS A 151 -20.77 -9.06 5.77
C HIS A 151 -20.24 -7.63 5.61
N GLU A 152 -19.27 -7.28 6.45
CA GLU A 152 -18.57 -5.99 6.43
C GLU A 152 -17.07 -6.26 6.38
N LEU A 153 -16.30 -5.39 5.73
CA LEU A 153 -14.85 -5.35 5.75
C LEU A 153 -14.39 -4.02 6.37
N ALA A 154 -13.71 -4.08 7.49
CA ALA A 154 -13.04 -2.94 8.10
C ALA A 154 -11.65 -2.74 7.50
N VAL A 155 -11.26 -1.49 7.29
CA VAL A 155 -9.90 -1.08 6.91
C VAL A 155 -9.40 -0.08 7.96
N VAL A 156 -8.24 -0.33 8.57
CA VAL A 156 -7.76 0.43 9.75
C VAL A 156 -6.27 0.75 9.65
N ASP A 157 -5.87 1.92 10.14
CA ASP A 157 -4.46 2.25 10.37
C ASP A 157 -3.88 1.33 11.45
N VAL A 158 -2.95 0.45 11.06
CA VAL A 158 -2.31 -0.51 11.97
C VAL A 158 -1.51 0.18 13.06
N GLU A 159 -0.94 1.36 12.78
CA GLU A 159 -0.13 2.09 13.77
C GLU A 159 -1.00 2.73 14.82
N PHE A 160 -2.09 3.38 14.39
CA PHE A 160 -3.08 3.94 15.30
C PHE A 160 -3.65 2.84 16.21
N LEU A 161 -4.10 1.73 15.61
CA LEU A 161 -4.69 0.63 16.36
C LEU A 161 -3.71 0.04 17.38
N GLN A 162 -2.46 -0.22 16.99
CA GLN A 162 -1.44 -0.71 17.91
C GLN A 162 -1.21 0.26 19.08
N LYS A 163 -1.04 1.56 18.79
CA LYS A 163 -0.84 2.59 19.82
C LYS A 163 -2.04 2.66 20.78
N GLU A 164 -3.27 2.58 20.28
CA GLU A 164 -4.47 2.60 21.13
C GLU A 164 -4.64 1.33 21.97
N ILE A 165 -4.31 0.17 21.41
CA ILE A 165 -4.27 -1.09 22.16
C ILE A 165 -3.31 -0.94 23.35
N PHE A 166 -2.05 -0.61 23.12
CA PHE A 166 -1.04 -0.61 24.20
C PHE A 166 -1.24 0.51 25.25
N LYS A 167 -2.05 1.54 24.97
CA LYS A 167 -2.54 2.48 26.00
C LYS A 167 -3.50 1.83 27.00
N GLN A 168 -4.20 0.76 26.62
CA GLN A 168 -5.24 0.09 27.42
C GLN A 168 -4.77 -1.20 28.10
N PHE A 169 -3.49 -1.57 27.93
CA PHE A 169 -2.91 -2.80 28.50
C PHE A 169 -1.66 -2.52 29.33
N SER A 170 -1.43 -3.38 30.32
CA SER A 170 -0.17 -3.45 31.04
C SER A 170 0.70 -4.56 30.47
N ALA A 171 2.00 -4.31 30.35
CA ALA A 171 2.96 -5.33 29.94
C ALA A 171 2.93 -6.54 30.90
N ALA A 172 2.92 -7.73 30.33
CA ALA A 172 3.08 -9.00 31.03
C ALA A 172 4.22 -9.77 30.38
N PRO A 173 5.49 -9.53 30.80
CA PRO A 173 6.65 -10.24 30.26
C PRO A 173 6.45 -11.76 30.29
N GLY A 174 6.87 -12.44 29.22
CA GLY A 174 6.74 -13.90 29.10
C GLY A 174 5.38 -14.38 28.61
N THR A 175 4.41 -13.48 28.44
CA THR A 175 3.08 -13.78 27.88
C THR A 175 2.99 -13.28 26.44
N LEU A 176 2.35 -14.04 25.55
CA LEU A 176 1.98 -13.59 24.21
C LEU A 176 0.56 -13.01 24.22
N TYR A 177 0.42 -11.76 23.78
CA TYR A 177 -0.91 -11.20 23.47
C TYR A 177 -1.27 -11.50 22.02
N VAL A 178 -2.44 -12.08 21.81
CA VAL A 178 -3.00 -12.36 20.48
C VAL A 178 -4.23 -11.49 20.29
N PHE A 179 -4.08 -10.35 19.64
CA PHE A 179 -5.16 -9.44 19.31
C PHE A 179 -5.92 -9.95 18.09
N LEU A 180 -7.22 -10.14 18.26
CA LEU A 180 -8.11 -10.70 17.25
C LEU A 180 -9.11 -9.63 16.79
N THR A 181 -9.10 -9.34 15.49
CA THR A 181 -10.12 -8.53 14.83
C THR A 181 -11.05 -9.41 13.99
N LYS A 182 -12.18 -8.86 13.56
CA LYS A 182 -13.14 -9.52 12.68
C LYS A 182 -13.17 -8.79 11.36
N ASN A 183 -13.06 -9.51 10.25
CA ASN A 183 -13.14 -8.96 8.90
C ASN A 183 -12.38 -7.62 8.75
N THR A 184 -11.14 -7.56 9.21
CA THR A 184 -10.35 -6.34 9.23
C THR A 184 -9.06 -6.53 8.46
N THR A 185 -8.81 -5.62 7.53
CA THR A 185 -7.51 -5.41 6.89
C THR A 185 -6.88 -4.12 7.39
N PHE A 186 -5.57 -3.98 7.23
CA PHE A 186 -4.84 -2.84 7.76
C PHE A 186 -4.00 -2.16 6.70
N TYR A 187 -3.86 -0.84 6.81
CA TYR A 187 -2.83 -0.07 6.12
C TYR A 187 -1.76 0.39 7.12
N ALA A 188 -0.56 0.72 6.61
CA ALA A 188 0.60 1.10 7.42
C ALA A 188 1.08 2.53 7.15
N ASP A 189 2.07 2.99 7.90
CA ASP A 189 2.69 4.33 7.76
C ASP A 189 1.73 5.53 7.92
N GLY A 190 0.51 5.31 8.42
CA GLY A 190 -0.55 6.31 8.41
C GLY A 190 -1.05 6.67 7.00
N ASP A 191 -0.68 5.88 5.99
CA ASP A 191 -0.94 6.11 4.58
C ASP A 191 -1.75 4.95 4.01
N GLY A 192 -2.97 5.25 3.57
CA GLY A 192 -3.92 4.27 3.07
C GLY A 192 -3.53 3.70 1.71
N THR A 193 -2.56 4.30 1.02
CA THR A 193 -1.95 3.72 -0.19
C THR A 193 -1.01 2.56 0.14
N VAL A 194 -0.54 2.50 1.39
CA VAL A 194 0.24 1.40 1.98
C VAL A 194 -0.71 0.35 2.52
N CYS A 195 -1.59 -0.14 1.66
CA CYS A 195 -2.60 -1.13 1.98
C CYS A 195 -2.48 -2.34 1.04
N CYS A 196 -2.85 -3.54 1.47
CA CYS A 196 -3.35 -3.92 2.79
C CYS A 196 -2.68 -5.16 3.35
N SER A 197 -2.36 -5.15 4.65
CA SER A 197 -2.02 -6.37 5.40
C SER A 197 -3.26 -6.95 6.10
N THR A 198 -3.16 -8.19 6.56
CA THR A 198 -4.22 -8.86 7.34
C THR A 198 -3.86 -8.98 8.83
N GLY A 199 -2.79 -8.31 9.24
CA GLY A 199 -2.27 -8.31 10.61
C GLY A 199 -0.85 -7.78 10.71
N THR A 200 -0.27 -7.90 11.91
CA THR A 200 1.14 -7.64 12.20
C THR A 200 1.57 -8.43 13.45
N HIS A 201 2.87 -8.48 13.74
CA HIS A 201 3.42 -9.20 14.88
C HIS A 201 4.67 -8.50 15.42
N GLY A 202 5.16 -8.96 16.58
CA GLY A 202 6.47 -8.60 17.08
C GLY A 202 6.43 -8.15 18.53
N VAL A 203 7.19 -7.09 18.83
CA VAL A 203 7.33 -6.51 20.17
C VAL A 203 6.96 -5.04 20.11
N ASP A 204 6.09 -4.62 21.02
CA ASP A 204 5.82 -3.19 21.22
C ASP A 204 7.08 -2.51 21.80
N ALA A 205 7.59 -1.50 21.09
CA ALA A 205 8.82 -0.82 21.47
C ALA A 205 8.72 -0.07 22.81
N GLY A 206 7.53 0.40 23.18
CA GLY A 206 7.30 1.14 24.42
C GLY A 206 7.30 0.25 25.67
N SER A 207 6.67 -0.92 25.58
CA SER A 207 6.43 -1.82 26.71
C SER A 207 7.31 -3.07 26.71
N GLY A 208 7.92 -3.44 25.58
CA GLY A 208 8.61 -4.71 25.40
C GLY A 208 7.65 -5.91 25.29
N GLN A 209 6.34 -5.68 25.15
CA GLN A 209 5.33 -6.72 25.11
C GLN A 209 5.34 -7.44 23.75
N SER A 210 5.52 -8.76 23.76
CA SER A 210 5.33 -9.59 22.58
C SER A 210 3.86 -9.72 22.21
N PHE A 211 3.55 -9.59 20.93
CA PHE A 211 2.18 -9.66 20.44
C PHE A 211 2.07 -10.20 19.01
N VAL A 212 0.86 -10.64 18.70
CA VAL A 212 0.35 -10.89 17.34
C VAL A 212 -0.98 -10.18 17.21
N LEU A 213 -1.19 -9.47 16.11
CA LEU A 213 -2.47 -8.89 15.70
C LEU A 213 -2.89 -9.53 14.38
N GLY A 214 -4.09 -10.13 14.33
CA GLY A 214 -4.62 -10.71 13.09
C GLY A 214 -6.13 -10.60 13.02
N SER A 215 -6.69 -11.00 11.87
CA SER A 215 -8.15 -11.03 11.67
C SER A 215 -8.70 -12.44 11.54
N TYR A 216 -9.97 -12.60 11.91
CA TYR A 216 -10.80 -13.72 11.48
C TYR A 216 -11.67 -13.27 10.30
N PHE A 217 -11.57 -13.92 9.14
CA PHE A 217 -12.42 -13.59 7.98
C PHE A 217 -13.63 -14.51 7.84
N ASP A 218 -14.80 -13.92 7.59
CA ASP A 218 -15.92 -14.66 7.01
C ASP A 218 -15.62 -15.03 5.56
N ALA A 219 -16.19 -16.16 5.14
CA ALA A 219 -16.00 -16.67 3.80
C ALA A 219 -16.39 -15.63 2.73
N GLY A 220 -15.48 -15.37 1.79
CA GLY A 220 -15.73 -14.49 0.65
C GLY A 220 -15.75 -12.99 0.94
N VAL A 221 -15.33 -12.56 2.14
CA VAL A 221 -15.09 -11.13 2.42
C VAL A 221 -13.79 -10.65 1.77
N VAL A 222 -12.72 -11.44 1.92
CA VAL A 222 -11.44 -11.25 1.22
C VAL A 222 -11.18 -12.52 0.42
N GLU A 223 -10.89 -12.36 -0.87
CA GLU A 223 -10.62 -13.51 -1.74
C GLU A 223 -9.39 -14.29 -1.25
N HIS A 224 -9.52 -15.62 -1.16
CA HIS A 224 -8.46 -16.54 -0.72
C HIS A 224 -7.94 -16.32 0.72
N SER A 225 -8.74 -15.68 1.59
CA SER A 225 -8.43 -15.50 3.00
C SER A 225 -9.66 -15.74 3.86
N ASP A 226 -9.69 -16.89 4.54
CA ASP A 226 -10.85 -17.34 5.31
C ASP A 226 -10.47 -17.69 6.76
N ASP A 227 -11.42 -17.52 7.67
CA ASP A 227 -11.33 -17.91 9.08
C ASP A 227 -10.03 -17.48 9.80
N VAL A 228 -9.28 -18.42 10.36
CA VAL A 228 -8.04 -18.21 11.11
C VAL A 228 -6.81 -18.06 10.22
N GLN A 229 -6.95 -18.09 8.89
CA GLN A 229 -5.81 -18.02 7.98
C GLN A 229 -4.94 -16.77 8.22
N PRO A 230 -5.47 -15.54 8.31
CA PRO A 230 -4.64 -14.37 8.64
C PRO A 230 -3.90 -14.50 9.96
N LEU A 231 -4.57 -15.02 10.99
CA LEU A 231 -3.98 -15.18 12.31
C LEU A 231 -2.87 -16.24 12.31
N SER A 232 -3.07 -17.33 11.56
CA SER A 232 -2.05 -18.37 11.36
C SER A 232 -0.81 -17.82 10.65
N GLN A 233 -0.99 -16.90 9.71
CA GLN A 233 0.11 -16.21 9.05
C GLN A 233 0.94 -15.43 10.08
N GLN A 234 0.30 -14.55 10.86
CA GLN A 234 0.99 -13.68 11.80
C GLN A 234 1.64 -14.46 12.96
N LEU A 235 1.03 -15.57 13.39
CA LEU A 235 1.66 -16.49 14.34
C LEU A 235 2.89 -17.19 13.76
N ALA A 236 2.86 -17.61 12.50
CA ALA A 236 4.03 -18.19 11.84
C ALA A 236 5.18 -17.19 11.75
N GLU A 237 4.88 -15.94 11.37
CA GLU A 237 5.88 -14.87 11.31
C GLU A 237 6.46 -14.57 12.69
N PHE A 238 5.63 -14.39 13.73
CA PHE A 238 6.09 -14.17 15.09
C PHE A 238 7.02 -15.28 15.60
N PHE A 239 6.69 -16.55 15.31
CA PHE A 239 7.51 -17.68 15.75
C PHE A 239 8.90 -17.68 15.09
N TYR A 240 9.00 -17.15 13.88
CA TYR A 240 10.27 -16.99 13.16
C TYR A 240 10.90 -15.62 13.28
N ASP A 241 10.23 -14.61 13.84
CA ASP A 241 10.77 -13.27 14.03
C ASP A 241 10.21 -12.60 15.31
N PRO A 242 10.49 -13.17 16.49
CA PRO A 242 9.88 -12.71 17.74
C PRO A 242 10.40 -11.36 18.24
N LEU A 243 11.44 -10.82 17.59
CA LEU A 243 12.05 -9.54 17.93
C LEU A 243 11.72 -8.44 16.91
N HIS A 244 10.87 -8.75 15.92
CA HIS A 244 10.38 -7.75 14.98
C HIS A 244 9.74 -6.58 15.72
N GLN A 245 10.02 -5.36 15.27
CA GLN A 245 9.34 -4.16 15.76
C GLN A 245 8.63 -3.48 14.58
N PRO A 246 7.31 -3.67 14.44
CA PRO A 246 6.59 -3.23 13.25
C PRO A 246 6.52 -1.70 13.11
N LEU A 247 6.63 -0.97 14.21
CA LEU A 247 6.66 0.50 14.22
C LEU A 247 8.08 1.08 14.18
N ALA A 248 9.12 0.25 14.08
CA ALA A 248 10.48 0.75 13.96
C ALA A 248 10.71 1.37 12.58
N ARG A 249 11.27 2.58 12.55
CA ARG A 249 11.68 3.31 11.34
C ARG A 249 13.17 3.69 11.48
N PRO A 250 14.09 2.70 11.41
CA PRO A 250 15.51 2.97 11.62
C PRO A 250 16.07 3.87 10.51
N ALA A 251 17.06 4.69 10.85
CA ALA A 251 17.77 5.50 9.88
C ALA A 251 18.45 4.61 8.82
N ARG A 252 18.71 5.18 7.63
CA ARG A 252 19.35 4.46 6.53
C ARG A 252 20.68 3.84 6.99
N GLY A 253 20.82 2.52 6.79
CA GLY A 253 22.02 1.78 7.19
C GLY A 253 22.00 1.25 8.64
N VAL A 254 20.95 1.53 9.40
CA VAL A 254 20.70 0.93 10.71
C VAL A 254 19.78 -0.28 10.54
N ALA A 255 20.16 -1.43 11.09
CA ALA A 255 19.34 -2.63 11.05
C ALA A 255 18.08 -2.43 11.91
N ALA A 256 16.92 -2.77 11.36
CA ALA A 256 15.70 -2.85 12.15
C ALA A 256 15.77 -4.05 13.10
N PRO A 257 15.15 -3.97 14.29
CA PRO A 257 14.95 -5.13 15.15
C PRO A 257 14.19 -6.25 14.41
N GLY A 258 14.66 -7.49 14.61
CA GLY A 258 14.11 -8.69 13.99
C GLY A 258 15.14 -9.48 13.18
N ASN A 259 14.69 -10.57 12.59
CA ASN A 259 15.50 -11.44 11.75
C ASN A 259 15.67 -10.88 10.35
N VAL A 260 16.90 -10.94 9.86
CA VAL A 260 17.26 -10.43 8.53
C VAL A 260 17.88 -11.55 7.69
N PHE A 261 17.34 -11.73 6.50
CA PHE A 261 17.74 -12.70 5.49
C PHE A 261 18.17 -11.98 4.21
N PRO A 262 18.93 -12.64 3.32
CA PRO A 262 19.16 -12.13 1.98
C PRO A 262 17.83 -11.82 1.27
N ALA A 263 17.79 -10.72 0.52
CA ALA A 263 16.65 -10.43 -0.33
C ALA A 263 16.45 -11.56 -1.33
N TRP A 264 15.19 -11.96 -1.55
CA TRP A 264 14.83 -13.13 -2.33
C TRP A 264 14.09 -12.76 -3.61
N LEU A 265 14.33 -13.50 -4.69
CA LEU A 265 13.54 -13.35 -5.91
C LEU A 265 12.14 -13.90 -5.67
N ARG A 266 11.10 -13.12 -6.03
CA ARG A 266 9.72 -13.58 -5.87
C ARG A 266 9.48 -14.86 -6.68
N PRO A 267 8.85 -15.90 -6.09
CA PRO A 267 8.36 -17.05 -6.86
C PRO A 267 7.49 -16.54 -8.02
N GLY A 268 7.67 -17.07 -9.22
CA GLY A 268 7.01 -16.55 -10.42
C GLY A 268 5.48 -16.58 -10.30
N THR A 269 4.85 -15.42 -10.44
CA THR A 269 3.39 -15.27 -10.61
C THR A 269 3.11 -14.66 -11.99
N ALA A 270 1.92 -14.92 -12.56
CA ALA A 270 1.53 -14.47 -13.89
C ALA A 270 1.57 -12.93 -14.10
N LEU A 271 1.70 -12.14 -13.03
CA LEU A 271 1.68 -10.68 -13.05
C LEU A 271 3.04 -10.02 -12.78
N THR A 272 4.03 -10.74 -12.21
CA THR A 272 5.36 -10.16 -11.92
C THR A 272 6.48 -11.17 -12.11
N THR A 273 6.96 -11.34 -13.34
CA THR A 273 8.26 -12.00 -13.54
C THR A 273 9.38 -11.01 -13.17
N GLY A 274 10.16 -11.31 -12.13
CA GLY A 274 11.46 -10.65 -11.90
C GLY A 274 11.56 -9.62 -10.76
N GLY A 275 10.56 -9.52 -9.87
CA GLY A 275 10.62 -8.63 -8.70
C GLY A 275 11.34 -9.22 -7.48
N CYS A 276 12.01 -8.38 -6.69
CA CYS A 276 12.60 -8.76 -5.41
C CYS A 276 11.60 -8.67 -4.25
N GLY A 277 11.64 -9.66 -3.36
CA GLY A 277 11.05 -9.62 -2.03
C GLY A 277 11.94 -8.91 -1.01
N GLY A 278 11.47 -8.86 0.23
CA GLY A 278 12.17 -8.18 1.32
C GLY A 278 13.26 -9.02 1.97
N THR A 279 13.84 -8.49 3.05
CA THR A 279 14.90 -9.15 3.83
C THR A 279 14.40 -9.71 5.17
N GLY A 280 13.09 -9.72 5.44
CA GLY A 280 12.51 -10.32 6.66
C GLY A 280 11.70 -11.58 6.34
N ILE A 281 11.15 -12.23 7.38
CA ILE A 281 10.16 -13.31 7.23
C ILE A 281 8.89 -12.82 6.51
N GLY A 282 8.57 -11.53 6.70
CA GLY A 282 7.71 -10.72 5.85
C GLY A 282 8.44 -9.44 5.43
N THR A 283 7.94 -8.72 4.43
CA THR A 283 8.49 -7.38 4.10
C THR A 283 8.15 -6.37 5.21
N GLN A 284 9.03 -5.41 5.51
CA GLN A 284 8.75 -4.40 6.55
C GLN A 284 7.51 -3.53 6.27
N TYR A 285 7.09 -3.44 5.01
CA TYR A 285 6.09 -2.48 4.55
C TYR A 285 4.69 -3.09 4.44
N PHE A 286 4.58 -4.29 3.85
CA PHE A 286 3.32 -5.00 3.69
C PHE A 286 3.29 -6.34 4.43
N LEU A 287 4.38 -6.76 5.08
CA LEU A 287 4.53 -8.12 5.63
C LEU A 287 4.30 -9.21 4.58
N LEU A 288 4.78 -8.99 3.34
CA LEU A 288 4.61 -9.96 2.24
C LEU A 288 5.37 -11.24 2.54
N GLN A 289 4.63 -12.35 2.57
CA GLN A 289 5.23 -13.68 2.50
C GLN A 289 5.51 -14.07 1.04
N PRO A 290 6.47 -14.98 0.80
CA PRO A 290 6.74 -15.52 -0.52
C PRO A 290 5.53 -16.25 -1.14
N THR A 291 4.60 -16.67 -0.30
CA THR A 291 3.34 -17.32 -0.67
C THR A 291 2.21 -16.32 -0.91
N ASN A 292 2.48 -15.03 -1.11
CA ASN A 292 1.49 -13.99 -1.44
C ASN A 292 1.65 -13.55 -2.92
N ILE A 293 0.54 -13.45 -3.67
CA ILE A 293 0.54 -13.06 -5.10
C ILE A 293 0.41 -11.57 -5.31
N ASN A 294 -0.29 -10.86 -4.41
CA ASN A 294 -0.49 -9.43 -4.52
C ASN A 294 0.50 -8.72 -3.59
N PRO A 295 1.53 -8.05 -4.13
CA PRO A 295 2.55 -7.38 -3.32
C PRO A 295 2.08 -6.10 -2.64
N LYS A 296 0.84 -5.67 -2.88
CA LYS A 296 0.23 -4.53 -2.18
C LYS A 296 -0.78 -5.03 -1.15
N ASN A 297 -1.59 -6.03 -1.46
CA ASN A 297 -2.70 -6.47 -0.59
C ASN A 297 -2.48 -7.76 0.20
N ASN A 298 -1.25 -8.26 0.28
CA ASN A 298 -0.90 -9.45 1.06
C ASN A 298 -1.75 -10.70 0.75
N VAL A 299 -2.39 -10.76 -0.42
CA VAL A 299 -3.29 -11.84 -0.79
C VAL A 299 -2.46 -13.10 -1.03
N PRO A 300 -2.77 -14.22 -0.36
CA PRO A 300 -2.07 -15.49 -0.55
C PRO A 300 -2.13 -15.97 -2.01
N ALA A 301 -0.96 -16.28 -2.57
CA ALA A 301 -0.74 -16.97 -3.83
C ALA A 301 -1.10 -18.45 -3.75
N SER A 302 -0.74 -19.07 -2.63
CA SER A 302 -1.04 -20.46 -2.37
C SER A 302 -2.44 -20.59 -1.80
N ILE A 303 -3.19 -21.57 -2.28
CA ILE A 303 -4.45 -21.99 -1.67
C ILE A 303 -4.16 -22.39 -0.22
N ALA A 304 -4.97 -21.91 0.72
CA ALA A 304 -4.82 -22.24 2.13
C ALA A 304 -4.87 -23.76 2.37
N SER A 305 -4.13 -24.21 3.38
CA SER A 305 -4.19 -25.60 3.82
C SER A 305 -5.44 -25.82 4.69
N ALA A 306 -6.38 -26.64 4.20
CA ALA A 306 -7.57 -27.00 4.94
C ALA A 306 -7.26 -28.01 6.06
N ALA A 307 -7.74 -27.72 7.27
CA ALA A 307 -7.64 -28.58 8.44
C ALA A 307 -9.03 -28.85 9.03
N VAL A 308 -9.48 -30.10 8.95
CA VAL A 308 -10.79 -30.50 9.51
C VAL A 308 -10.62 -30.97 10.94
N LEU A 309 -11.17 -30.23 11.89
CA LEU A 309 -11.12 -30.53 13.31
C LEU A 309 -12.52 -30.47 13.91
N HIS A 310 -12.97 -31.57 14.52
CA HIS A 310 -14.32 -31.70 15.09
C HIS A 310 -15.47 -31.36 14.12
N GLY A 311 -15.31 -31.67 12.83
CA GLY A 311 -16.31 -31.40 11.79
C GLY A 311 -16.32 -29.96 11.27
N VAL A 312 -15.41 -29.10 11.73
CA VAL A 312 -15.21 -27.74 11.22
C VAL A 312 -13.97 -27.71 10.35
N THR A 313 -14.05 -27.08 9.17
CA THR A 313 -12.89 -26.81 8.31
C THR A 313 -12.29 -25.47 8.69
N TYR A 314 -10.99 -25.46 8.95
CA TYR A 314 -10.18 -24.26 9.17
C TYR A 314 -9.18 -24.11 8.03
N HIS A 315 -8.86 -22.89 7.65
CA HIS A 315 -7.87 -22.56 6.63
C HIS A 315 -6.60 -22.04 7.31
N LEU A 316 -5.47 -22.67 7.00
CA LEU A 316 -4.16 -22.33 7.54
C LEU A 316 -3.30 -21.76 6.42
N GLN A 317 -2.62 -20.66 6.70
CA GLN A 317 -1.69 -20.06 5.77
C GLN A 317 -0.54 -21.03 5.50
N ASN A 318 -0.15 -21.19 4.24
CA ASN A 318 1.14 -21.82 3.95
C ASN A 318 2.23 -20.78 4.20
N ALA A 319 3.09 -21.02 5.18
CA ALA A 319 4.21 -20.17 5.52
C ALA A 319 5.51 -20.76 4.93
N ALA A 320 6.40 -19.89 4.45
CA ALA A 320 7.75 -20.27 4.09
C ALA A 320 8.55 -20.64 5.36
N THR A 321 9.26 -21.77 5.33
CA THR A 321 10.11 -22.19 6.45
C THR A 321 11.42 -21.40 6.48
N LEU A 322 12.17 -21.48 7.58
CA LEU A 322 13.52 -20.90 7.63
C LEU A 322 14.48 -21.56 6.62
N ALA A 323 14.23 -22.82 6.24
CA ALA A 323 15.01 -23.50 5.21
C ALA A 323 14.86 -22.81 3.84
N TRP A 324 13.67 -22.26 3.56
CA TRP A 324 13.43 -21.50 2.33
C TRP A 324 14.25 -20.20 2.29
N HIS A 325 14.26 -19.44 3.39
CA HIS A 325 14.94 -18.16 3.48
C HIS A 325 16.48 -18.29 3.52
N THR A 326 16.98 -19.31 4.20
CA THR A 326 18.42 -19.43 4.49
C THR A 326 19.16 -20.34 3.53
N GLY A 327 18.48 -21.32 2.93
CA GLY A 327 19.13 -22.42 2.20
C GLY A 327 20.06 -23.28 3.05
N SER A 328 20.00 -23.16 4.38
CA SER A 328 20.94 -23.82 5.28
C SER A 328 20.75 -25.34 5.30
N ALA A 329 21.85 -26.08 5.12
CA ALA A 329 21.87 -27.54 5.30
C ALA A 329 21.64 -27.99 6.75
N ASP A 330 21.64 -27.05 7.70
CA ASP A 330 21.37 -27.34 9.12
C ASP A 330 19.88 -27.42 9.48
N LEU A 331 19.01 -27.03 8.57
CA LEU A 331 17.57 -27.08 8.70
C LEU A 331 16.98 -28.26 7.91
N GLY A 332 15.67 -28.49 8.05
CA GLY A 332 14.95 -29.48 7.25
C GLY A 332 14.91 -29.13 5.76
N THR A 333 14.52 -30.11 4.92
CA THR A 333 14.45 -29.95 3.45
C THR A 333 13.07 -29.52 2.95
N VAL A 334 12.15 -29.17 3.85
CA VAL A 334 10.80 -28.72 3.52
C VAL A 334 10.77 -27.19 3.56
N TYR A 335 10.32 -26.58 2.46
CA TYR A 335 10.41 -25.13 2.26
C TYR A 335 9.11 -24.36 2.57
N SER A 336 8.00 -25.06 2.72
CA SER A 336 6.70 -24.48 3.04
C SER A 336 5.89 -25.43 3.93
N PHE A 337 5.03 -24.87 4.77
CA PHE A 337 4.17 -25.61 5.68
C PHE A 337 2.83 -24.88 5.85
N PRO A 338 1.66 -25.56 5.89
CA PRO A 338 1.50 -27.03 5.92
C PRO A 338 1.69 -27.72 4.56
N ASP A 339 1.41 -27.04 3.44
CA ASP A 339 1.63 -27.62 2.12
C ASP A 339 3.07 -27.43 1.64
N ALA A 340 3.84 -28.52 1.63
CA ALA A 340 5.22 -28.54 1.13
C ALA A 340 5.36 -28.26 -0.37
N LYS A 341 4.26 -28.25 -1.13
CA LYS A 341 4.26 -27.93 -2.57
C LYS A 341 4.09 -26.45 -2.86
N ALA A 342 3.69 -25.63 -1.87
CA ALA A 342 3.54 -24.19 -2.05
C ALA A 342 4.89 -23.53 -2.43
N LEU A 343 5.99 -24.05 -1.89
CA LEU A 343 7.37 -23.72 -2.25
C LEU A 343 8.19 -25.00 -2.32
N THR A 344 8.79 -25.29 -3.47
CA THR A 344 9.49 -26.57 -3.72
C THR A 344 11.02 -26.45 -3.69
N THR A 345 11.56 -25.23 -3.68
CA THR A 345 13.00 -24.97 -3.65
C THR A 345 13.29 -23.81 -2.69
N ALA A 346 14.53 -23.74 -2.18
CA ALA A 346 15.00 -22.58 -1.45
C ALA A 346 14.90 -21.28 -2.27
N ALA A 347 14.86 -20.14 -1.58
CA ALA A 347 14.84 -18.83 -2.20
C ALA A 347 16.07 -18.60 -3.07
N ALA A 348 15.85 -18.13 -4.31
CA ALA A 348 16.94 -17.60 -5.12
C ALA A 348 17.31 -16.20 -4.59
N PRO A 349 18.60 -15.87 -4.43
CA PRO A 349 19.00 -14.55 -4.00
C PRO A 349 18.63 -13.52 -5.06
N CYS A 350 18.17 -12.35 -4.60
CA CYS A 350 18.03 -11.21 -5.48
C CYS A 350 19.38 -10.78 -6.04
N PRO A 351 19.46 -10.41 -7.33
CA PRO A 351 20.66 -9.79 -7.87
C PRO A 351 21.03 -8.60 -6.99
N ALA A 352 22.32 -8.48 -6.64
CA ALA A 352 22.82 -7.32 -5.93
C ALA A 352 22.39 -6.06 -6.70
N ARG A 353 21.98 -5.00 -6.00
CA ARG A 353 21.73 -3.67 -6.59
C ARG A 353 23.04 -3.09 -7.13
N GLY A 354 23.55 -3.67 -8.20
CA GLY A 354 24.66 -3.19 -9.01
C GLY A 354 24.11 -3.01 -10.41
N ARG A 355 23.95 -1.75 -10.81
CA ARG A 355 23.14 -1.22 -11.92
C ARG A 355 21.65 -1.12 -11.60
N ASN A 356 21.19 0.12 -11.58
CA ASN A 356 19.79 0.47 -11.74
C ASN A 356 19.25 -0.34 -12.93
N PRO A 357 18.12 -1.06 -12.85
CA PRO A 357 17.49 -1.58 -14.08
C PRO A 357 17.14 -0.44 -15.07
N TYR A 358 17.20 0.80 -14.60
CA TYR A 358 17.13 2.05 -15.37
C TYR A 358 18.49 2.51 -15.97
N SER A 359 19.56 1.69 -15.92
CA SER A 359 20.90 2.05 -16.41
C SER A 359 21.17 1.59 -17.84
N ALA A 360 20.29 2.01 -18.73
CA ALA A 360 20.52 2.37 -20.13
C ALA A 360 19.17 2.92 -20.64
N VAL A 361 19.19 3.95 -21.49
CA VAL A 361 18.03 4.25 -22.33
C VAL A 361 17.97 3.13 -23.35
N ASP A 362 17.35 2.00 -23.01
CA ASP A 362 17.10 0.97 -24.00
C ASP A 362 16.23 1.60 -25.08
N LYS A 363 16.77 1.63 -26.29
CA LYS A 363 16.02 2.09 -27.45
C LYS A 363 14.91 1.06 -27.69
N PRO A 364 13.65 1.47 -27.84
CA PRO A 364 12.56 0.55 -28.09
C PRO A 364 12.86 -0.28 -29.33
N ALA A 365 12.62 -1.58 -29.24
CA ALA A 365 12.73 -2.50 -30.37
C ALA A 365 11.55 -2.35 -31.35
N THR A 366 10.42 -1.84 -30.85
CA THR A 366 9.21 -1.56 -31.63
C THR A 366 9.08 -0.05 -31.86
N PRO A 367 8.73 0.40 -33.07
CA PRO A 367 8.44 1.82 -33.30
C PRO A 367 7.13 2.25 -32.62
N ALA A 368 7.04 3.53 -32.27
CA ALA A 368 5.78 4.13 -31.83
C ALA A 368 4.80 4.22 -33.01
N VAL A 369 3.52 3.94 -32.76
CA VAL A 369 2.45 4.07 -33.75
C VAL A 369 2.19 5.56 -34.04
N PRO A 370 2.22 6.02 -35.31
CA PRO A 370 1.90 7.40 -35.65
C PRO A 370 0.49 7.80 -35.24
N PHE A 371 0.32 9.04 -34.79
CA PHE A 371 -1.01 9.64 -34.62
C PHE A 371 -1.50 10.18 -35.96
N ASP A 372 -2.71 9.80 -36.38
CA ASP A 372 -3.25 10.14 -37.71
C ASP A 372 -3.88 11.55 -37.78
N GLY A 373 -3.80 12.31 -36.68
CA GLY A 373 -4.34 13.66 -36.57
C GLY A 373 -5.85 13.72 -36.31
N LYS A 374 -6.52 12.57 -36.10
CA LYS A 374 -7.96 12.50 -35.85
C LYS A 374 -8.20 12.04 -34.41
N GLY A 375 -8.67 12.96 -33.58
CA GLY A 375 -9.16 12.66 -32.24
C GLY A 375 -10.62 13.06 -32.09
N HIS A 376 -11.39 12.26 -31.37
CA HIS A 376 -12.81 12.53 -31.10
C HIS A 376 -13.05 13.12 -29.70
N GLY A 377 -12.03 13.73 -29.10
CA GLY A 377 -12.11 14.38 -27.77
C GLY A 377 -11.50 13.56 -26.64
N HIS A 378 -11.32 12.25 -26.82
CA HIS A 378 -10.62 11.38 -25.87
C HIS A 378 -9.10 11.60 -25.89
N GLN A 379 -8.47 11.53 -24.73
CA GLN A 379 -7.06 11.86 -24.52
C GLN A 379 -6.30 10.73 -23.82
N LEU A 380 -5.08 10.50 -24.29
CA LEU A 380 -4.07 9.73 -23.60
C LEU A 380 -3.10 10.68 -22.90
N ILE A 381 -3.05 10.63 -21.57
CA ILE A 381 -2.29 11.52 -20.69
C ILE A 381 -1.11 10.74 -20.10
N GLY A 382 0.08 11.33 -20.05
CA GLY A 382 1.25 10.60 -19.57
C GLY A 382 2.23 11.47 -18.78
N TYR A 383 2.73 10.92 -17.69
CA TYR A 383 3.83 11.51 -16.94
C TYR A 383 5.16 11.20 -17.61
N TRP A 384 5.96 12.23 -17.82
CA TRP A 384 7.36 12.11 -18.17
C TRP A 384 8.18 12.35 -16.91
N ALA A 385 8.77 11.29 -16.38
CA ALA A 385 9.40 11.25 -15.07
C ALA A 385 10.62 12.17 -14.98
N GLY A 386 11.42 12.27 -16.04
CA GLY A 386 12.58 13.13 -16.12
C GLY A 386 13.73 12.80 -15.15
N TYR A 387 13.49 12.17 -14.01
CA TYR A 387 14.50 11.89 -13.00
C TYR A 387 15.29 10.60 -13.30
N GLY A 388 16.58 10.63 -13.02
CA GLY A 388 17.49 9.53 -13.31
C GLY A 388 18.95 9.96 -13.22
N ALA A 389 19.88 9.04 -13.53
CA ALA A 389 21.28 9.40 -13.68
C ALA A 389 21.47 10.21 -14.97
N ALA A 390 22.49 11.07 -15.03
CA ALA A 390 22.80 11.79 -16.26
C ALA A 390 22.94 10.80 -17.43
N GLY A 391 22.17 11.02 -18.51
CA GLY A 391 22.12 10.14 -19.68
C GLY A 391 21.11 8.97 -19.60
N SER A 392 20.35 8.81 -18.51
CA SER A 392 19.26 7.81 -18.43
C SER A 392 17.89 8.35 -18.84
N THR A 393 17.78 9.66 -19.07
CA THR A 393 16.53 10.33 -19.46
C THR A 393 16.52 10.58 -20.96
N PHE A 394 15.44 10.20 -21.65
CA PHE A 394 15.30 10.43 -23.09
C PHE A 394 14.67 11.81 -23.36
N PRO A 395 15.00 12.50 -24.46
CA PRO A 395 14.47 13.83 -24.75
C PRO A 395 12.94 13.87 -24.90
N LEU A 396 12.32 14.98 -24.50
CA LEU A 396 10.87 15.17 -24.63
C LEU A 396 10.39 15.08 -26.09
N ARG A 397 11.18 15.53 -27.06
CA ARG A 397 10.83 15.42 -28.49
C ARG A 397 10.68 13.98 -29.00
N GLU A 398 11.17 12.98 -28.27
CA GLU A 398 11.07 11.55 -28.61
C GLU A 398 9.84 10.88 -27.99
N VAL A 399 8.98 11.61 -27.26
CA VAL A 399 7.72 11.09 -26.74
C VAL A 399 6.84 10.59 -27.88
N SER A 400 6.21 9.42 -27.70
CA SER A 400 5.31 8.82 -28.68
C SER A 400 4.22 9.83 -29.10
N PRO A 401 3.89 9.94 -30.40
CA PRO A 401 2.88 10.88 -30.87
C PRO A 401 1.46 10.54 -30.40
N GLN A 402 1.25 9.38 -29.77
CA GLN A 402 -0.03 8.97 -29.19
C GLN A 402 -0.38 9.71 -27.90
N TRP A 403 0.59 10.27 -27.18
CA TRP A 403 0.32 11.05 -25.96
C TRP A 403 -0.21 12.43 -26.32
N ASP A 404 -1.36 12.83 -25.78
CA ASP A 404 -2.02 14.12 -26.05
C ASP A 404 -1.61 15.19 -25.04
N VAL A 405 -1.50 14.79 -23.78
CA VAL A 405 -1.04 15.62 -22.66
C VAL A 405 0.19 14.96 -22.04
N ILE A 406 1.27 15.72 -21.97
CA ILE A 406 2.55 15.30 -21.40
C ILE A 406 2.76 16.10 -20.12
N ILE A 407 2.82 15.40 -19.00
CA ILE A 407 2.98 16.02 -17.68
C ILE A 407 4.42 15.79 -17.23
N VAL A 408 5.22 16.85 -17.17
CA VAL A 408 6.60 16.80 -16.67
C VAL A 408 6.57 16.63 -15.15
N ALA A 409 7.28 15.63 -14.64
CA ALA A 409 7.44 15.36 -13.21
C ALA A 409 8.87 15.74 -12.75
N PHE A 410 9.08 16.42 -11.62
CA PHE A 410 8.13 17.17 -10.80
C PHE A 410 8.74 18.52 -10.41
N ALA A 411 7.89 19.53 -10.24
CA ALA A 411 8.17 20.64 -9.36
C ALA A 411 7.90 20.20 -7.90
N THR A 412 8.87 20.34 -7.01
CA THR A 412 8.79 19.85 -5.62
C THR A 412 8.76 21.00 -4.62
N PRO A 413 8.21 20.82 -3.40
CA PRO A 413 8.34 21.82 -2.34
C PRO A 413 9.81 22.09 -2.00
N ASP A 414 10.19 23.37 -1.86
CA ASP A 414 11.51 23.76 -1.40
C ASP A 414 11.58 23.74 0.13
N LYS A 415 12.28 22.74 0.66
CA LYS A 415 12.46 22.52 2.11
C LYS A 415 13.30 23.60 2.80
N ASN A 416 13.97 24.48 2.04
CA ASN A 416 14.81 25.56 2.56
C ASN A 416 14.18 26.96 2.34
N ALA A 417 12.95 27.01 1.82
CA ALA A 417 12.22 28.24 1.56
C ALA A 417 10.96 28.33 2.45
N PRO A 418 10.29 29.50 2.51
CA PRO A 418 8.99 29.59 3.16
C PRO A 418 7.99 28.54 2.63
N GLU A 419 7.07 28.12 3.49
CA GLU A 419 5.97 27.20 3.15
C GLU A 419 5.31 27.58 1.81
N GLY A 420 4.90 26.56 1.05
CA GLY A 420 4.27 26.71 -0.26
C GLY A 420 5.23 27.04 -1.40
N THR A 421 6.50 27.35 -1.15
CA THR A 421 7.45 27.62 -2.24
C THR A 421 7.74 26.34 -3.02
N MET A 422 7.53 26.39 -4.34
CA MET A 422 7.84 25.29 -5.27
C MET A 422 9.15 25.56 -6.02
N GLN A 423 9.87 24.50 -6.38
CA GLN A 423 11.07 24.59 -7.20
C GLN A 423 11.06 23.52 -8.30
N PHE A 424 11.61 23.89 -9.47
CA PHE A 424 11.82 22.97 -10.58
C PHE A 424 13.16 23.25 -11.23
N HIS A 425 13.89 22.17 -11.54
CA HIS A 425 15.16 22.24 -12.25
C HIS A 425 15.08 21.30 -13.45
N THR A 426 15.68 21.71 -14.57
CA THR A 426 15.82 20.83 -15.74
C THR A 426 16.52 19.54 -15.30
N PRO A 427 16.02 18.37 -15.73
CA PRO A 427 16.62 17.09 -15.38
C PRO A 427 18.12 16.97 -15.64
N ALA A 428 18.79 16.21 -14.78
CA ALA A 428 20.22 16.01 -14.84
C ALA A 428 20.66 15.42 -16.20
N GLY A 429 21.62 16.08 -16.84
CA GLY A 429 22.17 15.66 -18.12
C GLY A 429 21.42 16.17 -19.36
N LEU A 430 20.34 16.94 -19.19
CA LEU A 430 19.70 17.67 -20.28
C LEU A 430 20.14 19.14 -20.28
N ASP A 431 20.25 19.72 -21.47
CA ASP A 431 20.45 21.16 -21.65
C ASP A 431 19.12 21.90 -21.47
N THR A 432 19.11 22.95 -20.65
CA THR A 432 17.90 23.71 -20.31
C THR A 432 17.22 24.34 -21.52
N GLU A 433 17.99 24.94 -22.44
CA GLU A 433 17.41 25.62 -23.59
C GLU A 433 16.89 24.62 -24.63
N ALA A 434 17.58 23.49 -24.81
CA ALA A 434 17.07 22.36 -25.59
C ALA A 434 15.79 21.79 -24.99
N PHE A 435 15.71 21.65 -23.66
CA PHE A 435 14.51 21.16 -22.98
C PHE A 435 13.31 22.11 -23.17
N LYS A 436 13.52 23.43 -23.03
CA LYS A 436 12.49 24.44 -23.36
C LYS A 436 12.07 24.38 -24.82
N ALA A 437 13.03 24.17 -25.74
CA ALA A 437 12.74 24.02 -27.16
C ALA A 437 11.95 22.74 -27.47
N ASP A 438 12.19 21.63 -26.75
CA ASP A 438 11.39 20.40 -26.86
C ASP A 438 9.95 20.64 -26.43
N ILE A 439 9.73 21.36 -25.31
CA ILE A 439 8.39 21.75 -24.85
C ILE A 439 7.68 22.56 -25.94
N ALA A 440 8.33 23.60 -26.46
CA ALA A 440 7.77 24.42 -27.53
C ALA A 440 7.47 23.61 -28.81
N TYR A 441 8.34 22.66 -29.16
CA TYR A 441 8.16 21.76 -30.29
C TYR A 441 6.91 20.89 -30.11
N LEU A 442 6.77 20.19 -28.99
CA LEU A 442 5.59 19.35 -28.71
C LEU A 442 4.28 20.16 -28.78
N LYS A 443 4.30 21.37 -28.21
CA LYS A 443 3.17 22.30 -28.30
C LYS A 443 2.83 22.71 -29.72
N SER A 444 3.84 22.92 -30.57
CA SER A 444 3.65 23.19 -32.01
C SER A 444 3.03 22.01 -32.77
N GLN A 445 3.18 20.79 -32.25
CA GLN A 445 2.54 19.57 -32.78
C GLN A 445 1.11 19.37 -32.21
N GLY A 446 0.57 20.36 -31.51
CA GLY A 446 -0.78 20.31 -30.93
C GLY A 446 -0.87 19.60 -29.59
N LYS A 447 0.25 19.14 -29.02
CA LYS A 447 0.28 18.50 -27.69
C LYS A 447 0.16 19.54 -26.58
N LYS A 448 -0.29 19.11 -25.41
CA LYS A 448 -0.24 19.90 -24.17
C LYS A 448 0.94 19.46 -23.35
N VAL A 449 1.70 20.42 -22.82
CA VAL A 449 2.81 20.12 -21.92
C VAL A 449 2.62 20.86 -20.61
N MET A 450 2.42 20.12 -19.53
CA MET A 450 2.14 20.64 -18.18
C MET A 450 3.28 20.28 -17.23
N ILE A 451 3.33 20.92 -16.07
CA ILE A 451 4.26 20.60 -14.96
C ILE A 451 3.45 20.09 -13.77
N SER A 452 3.83 18.92 -13.25
CA SER A 452 3.24 18.37 -12.03
C SER A 452 3.96 18.87 -10.79
N LEU A 453 3.17 19.23 -9.78
CA LEU A 453 3.60 19.75 -8.50
C LEU A 453 3.38 18.67 -7.45
N GLY A 454 4.45 18.16 -6.86
CA GLY A 454 4.40 17.14 -5.82
C GLY A 454 5.33 15.96 -6.08
N GLY A 455 4.76 14.76 -6.11
CA GLY A 455 5.44 13.48 -6.32
C GLY A 455 5.76 12.69 -5.04
N GLY A 456 5.91 11.38 -5.20
CA GLY A 456 6.18 10.40 -4.15
C GLY A 456 7.12 10.86 -3.03
N GLY A 457 6.59 10.92 -1.81
CA GLY A 457 7.33 11.29 -0.59
C GLY A 457 7.64 12.79 -0.44
N GLN A 458 7.09 13.66 -1.30
CA GLN A 458 7.13 15.10 -1.12
C GLN A 458 5.91 15.58 -0.35
N HIS A 459 6.12 15.98 0.90
CA HIS A 459 5.05 16.56 1.71
C HIS A 459 4.82 18.04 1.36
N PHE A 460 3.58 18.39 1.04
CA PHE A 460 3.15 19.76 0.78
C PHE A 460 2.16 20.26 1.84
N THR A 461 2.31 21.52 2.23
CA THR A 461 1.36 22.27 3.04
C THR A 461 1.35 23.74 2.60
N LEU A 462 0.19 24.38 2.76
CA LEU A 462 -0.04 25.80 2.56
C LEU A 462 -0.98 26.32 3.66
N ALA A 463 -0.66 26.03 4.92
CA ALA A 463 -1.53 26.33 6.05
C ALA A 463 -1.56 27.81 6.41
N ASP A 464 -0.44 28.52 6.31
CA ASP A 464 -0.38 29.96 6.59
C ASP A 464 -0.83 30.78 5.36
N PRO A 465 -1.95 31.53 5.45
CA PRO A 465 -2.45 32.33 4.32
C PRO A 465 -1.46 33.41 3.87
N ALA A 466 -0.53 33.86 4.73
CA ALA A 466 0.52 34.80 4.35
C ALA A 466 1.54 34.18 3.37
N ARG A 467 1.52 32.85 3.18
CA ARG A 467 2.42 32.10 2.30
C ARG A 467 1.84 31.81 0.92
N VAL A 468 0.53 32.02 0.74
CA VAL A 468 -0.15 31.91 -0.57
C VAL A 468 0.58 32.68 -1.68
N PRO A 469 1.05 33.93 -1.47
CA PRO A 469 1.82 34.65 -2.49
C PRO A 469 3.13 33.95 -2.90
N ASN A 470 3.80 33.22 -2.01
CA ASN A 470 5.05 32.51 -2.33
C ASN A 470 4.78 31.33 -3.27
N TYR A 471 3.73 30.56 -2.98
CA TYR A 471 3.27 29.50 -3.87
C TYR A 471 2.91 30.05 -5.25
N ILE A 472 2.05 31.08 -5.30
CA ILE A 472 1.63 31.68 -6.58
C ILE A 472 2.84 32.20 -7.36
N SER A 473 3.77 32.90 -6.70
CA SER A 473 4.96 33.49 -7.34
C SER A 473 5.90 32.42 -7.90
N SER A 474 6.25 31.43 -7.09
CA SER A 474 7.16 30.35 -7.51
C SER A 474 6.58 29.48 -8.63
N VAL A 475 5.30 29.12 -8.54
CA VAL A 475 4.60 28.40 -9.61
C VAL A 475 4.50 29.25 -10.88
N THR A 476 4.22 30.55 -10.74
CA THR A 476 4.19 31.46 -11.88
C THR A 476 5.54 31.51 -12.60
N GLN A 477 6.64 31.56 -11.85
CA GLN A 477 7.99 31.57 -12.40
C GLN A 477 8.27 30.28 -13.17
N ILE A 478 8.00 29.11 -12.60
CA ILE A 478 8.22 27.81 -13.24
C ILE A 478 7.43 27.71 -14.55
N VAL A 479 6.13 28.02 -14.53
CA VAL A 479 5.27 27.96 -15.71
C VAL A 479 5.77 28.90 -16.81
N THR A 480 6.14 30.13 -16.45
CA THR A 480 6.57 31.15 -17.41
C THR A 480 7.95 30.82 -18.01
N GLU A 481 8.89 30.36 -17.19
CA GLU A 481 10.28 30.10 -17.61
C GLU A 481 10.38 28.95 -18.63
N TYR A 482 9.56 27.91 -18.46
CA TYR A 482 9.58 26.73 -19.33
C TYR A 482 8.48 26.75 -20.40
N GLY A 483 7.51 27.66 -20.30
CA GLY A 483 6.42 27.79 -21.26
C GLY A 483 5.39 26.66 -21.16
N PHE A 484 5.12 26.14 -19.95
CA PHE A 484 4.10 25.12 -19.72
C PHE A 484 2.69 25.64 -20.00
N ASP A 485 1.80 24.76 -20.46
CA ASP A 485 0.38 25.06 -20.72
C ASP A 485 -0.47 25.08 -19.45
N GLY A 486 0.05 24.56 -18.34
CA GLY A 486 -0.72 24.38 -17.12
C GLY A 486 0.08 23.73 -16.00
N ILE A 487 -0.61 23.56 -14.88
CA ILE A 487 -0.11 22.83 -13.71
C ILE A 487 -0.99 21.63 -13.41
N ASP A 488 -0.35 20.64 -12.81
CA ASP A 488 -0.96 19.41 -12.35
C ASP A 488 -0.68 19.25 -10.84
N ILE A 489 -1.72 19.01 -10.04
CA ILE A 489 -1.59 18.92 -8.57
C ILE A 489 -1.52 17.45 -8.15
N ASP A 490 -0.33 17.02 -7.76
CA ASP A 490 0.03 15.67 -7.33
C ASP A 490 0.58 15.65 -5.90
N PHE A 491 -0.18 16.30 -5.01
CA PHE A 491 0.13 16.32 -3.58
C PHE A 491 -0.50 15.09 -2.91
N GLU A 492 0.31 14.04 -2.78
CA GLU A 492 -0.04 12.75 -2.17
C GLU A 492 -0.13 12.84 -0.63
N SER A 493 -0.82 11.86 -0.04
CA SER A 493 -0.94 11.69 1.40
C SER A 493 0.44 11.58 2.06
N PRO A 494 0.67 12.21 3.22
CA PRO A 494 -0.29 12.88 4.10
C PRO A 494 -0.55 14.36 3.77
N SER A 495 -0.12 14.87 2.60
CA SER A 495 -0.43 16.25 2.19
C SER A 495 -1.94 16.46 2.11
N LEU A 496 -2.41 17.66 2.47
CA LEU A 496 -3.81 18.06 2.35
C LEU A 496 -4.80 17.20 3.17
N SER A 497 -4.33 16.46 4.18
CA SER A 497 -5.22 15.70 5.08
C SER A 497 -6.25 16.62 5.75
N ILE A 498 -7.52 16.20 5.74
CA ILE A 498 -8.65 16.91 6.34
C ILE A 498 -8.46 16.95 7.87
N GLU A 499 -8.51 18.15 8.45
CA GLU A 499 -8.41 18.34 9.89
C GLU A 499 -9.68 17.86 10.63
N LEU A 500 -9.53 17.48 11.90
CA LEU A 500 -10.66 17.10 12.74
C LEU A 500 -11.69 18.24 12.83
N GLY A 501 -12.95 17.92 12.54
CA GLY A 501 -14.07 18.86 12.54
C GLY A 501 -14.40 19.49 11.19
N ASP A 502 -13.50 19.40 10.20
CA ASP A 502 -13.79 19.77 8.82
C ASP A 502 -14.62 18.66 8.14
N THR A 503 -15.94 18.85 8.09
CA THR A 503 -16.92 17.82 7.72
C THR A 503 -17.79 18.19 6.52
N ASP A 504 -17.61 19.40 5.96
CA ASP A 504 -18.38 19.88 4.81
C ASP A 504 -17.44 20.19 3.64
N PHE A 505 -17.33 19.26 2.71
CA PHE A 505 -16.48 19.43 1.52
C PHE A 505 -16.87 20.66 0.66
N LYS A 506 -18.08 21.20 0.79
CA LYS A 506 -18.51 22.39 0.04
C LYS A 506 -17.98 23.68 0.66
N HIS A 507 -17.65 23.64 1.96
CA HIS A 507 -17.16 24.77 2.74
C HIS A 507 -15.98 24.30 3.62
N PRO A 508 -14.85 23.88 3.01
CA PRO A 508 -13.72 23.34 3.77
C PRO A 508 -13.18 24.37 4.74
N THR A 509 -12.68 23.91 5.89
CA THR A 509 -12.06 24.75 6.92
C THR A 509 -10.59 24.45 7.15
N THR A 510 -10.11 23.30 6.67
CA THR A 510 -8.69 22.91 6.70
C THR A 510 -7.85 23.97 5.96
N PRO A 511 -6.96 24.73 6.64
CA PRO A 511 -6.31 25.90 6.06
C PRO A 511 -5.55 25.62 4.76
N SER A 512 -4.81 24.51 4.70
CA SER A 512 -4.06 24.15 3.48
C SER A 512 -4.95 23.86 2.28
N ILE A 513 -6.14 23.28 2.49
CA ILE A 513 -7.12 23.02 1.43
C ILE A 513 -7.72 24.34 0.93
N VAL A 514 -8.17 25.19 1.86
CA VAL A 514 -8.78 26.51 1.56
C VAL A 514 -7.80 27.39 0.79
N ASN A 515 -6.56 27.49 1.27
CA ASN A 515 -5.52 28.30 0.67
C ASN A 515 -5.11 27.80 -0.72
N LEU A 516 -5.03 26.47 -0.92
CA LEU A 516 -4.73 25.89 -2.22
C LEU A 516 -5.83 26.18 -3.24
N ILE A 517 -7.11 26.06 -2.86
CA ILE A 517 -8.25 26.43 -3.72
C ILE A 517 -8.14 27.90 -4.16
N SER A 518 -7.85 28.80 -3.21
CA SER A 518 -7.64 30.23 -3.50
C SER A 518 -6.46 30.46 -4.45
N ALA A 519 -5.33 29.79 -4.20
CA ALA A 519 -4.13 29.93 -5.02
C ALA A 519 -4.34 29.46 -6.46
N MET A 520 -5.01 28.33 -6.66
CA MET A 520 -5.34 27.79 -7.98
C MET A 520 -6.23 28.74 -8.79
N ARG A 521 -7.22 29.37 -8.14
CA ARG A 521 -8.07 30.38 -8.79
C ARG A 521 -7.27 31.61 -9.21
N GLN A 522 -6.36 32.10 -8.35
CA GLN A 522 -5.48 33.22 -8.68
C GLN A 522 -4.51 32.90 -9.82
N LEU A 523 -3.99 31.66 -9.89
CA LEU A 523 -3.16 31.21 -11.01
C LEU A 523 -3.96 31.16 -12.32
N LYS A 524 -5.20 30.65 -12.29
CA LYS A 524 -6.10 30.66 -13.45
C LYS A 524 -6.39 32.08 -13.94
N GLU A 525 -6.65 33.02 -13.03
CA GLU A 525 -6.86 34.43 -13.36
C GLU A 525 -5.60 35.04 -14.01
N ARG A 526 -4.42 34.76 -13.44
CA ARG A 526 -3.14 35.28 -13.93
C ARG A 526 -2.79 34.81 -15.34
N PHE A 527 -2.93 33.52 -15.62
CA PHE A 527 -2.54 32.94 -16.92
C PHE A 527 -3.68 32.93 -17.95
N GLY A 528 -4.91 33.19 -17.50
CA GLY A 528 -6.09 33.31 -18.34
C GLY A 528 -6.75 31.96 -18.70
N PRO A 529 -7.79 31.99 -19.55
CA PRO A 529 -8.69 30.85 -19.75
C PRO A 529 -8.03 29.62 -20.38
N LYS A 530 -6.93 29.80 -21.12
CA LYS A 530 -6.18 28.71 -21.76
C LYS A 530 -5.27 27.94 -20.82
N PHE A 531 -4.98 28.48 -19.64
CA PHE A 531 -4.14 27.80 -18.64
C PHE A 531 -4.85 26.54 -18.15
N MET A 532 -4.15 25.42 -18.21
CA MET A 532 -4.68 24.13 -17.79
C MET A 532 -4.43 23.89 -16.30
N LEU A 533 -5.42 23.30 -15.64
CA LEU A 533 -5.31 22.91 -14.24
C LEU A 533 -5.85 21.49 -14.10
N SER A 534 -5.05 20.58 -13.59
CA SER A 534 -5.46 19.21 -13.29
C SER A 534 -5.18 18.81 -11.84
N LEU A 535 -5.90 17.80 -11.38
CA LEU A 535 -5.78 17.22 -10.04
C LEU A 535 -5.63 15.71 -10.19
N VAL A 536 -4.68 15.10 -9.48
CA VAL A 536 -4.36 13.67 -9.64
C VAL A 536 -4.47 12.96 -8.28
N PRO A 537 -5.66 12.96 -7.67
CA PRO A 537 -5.81 12.41 -6.33
C PRO A 537 -5.50 10.92 -6.28
N GLU A 538 -4.94 10.47 -5.16
CA GLU A 538 -4.85 9.06 -4.84
C GLU A 538 -6.25 8.46 -4.65
N GLY A 539 -6.36 7.14 -4.76
CA GLY A 539 -7.64 6.45 -4.53
C GLY A 539 -8.21 6.70 -3.12
N THR A 540 -7.37 6.93 -2.11
CA THR A 540 -7.80 7.32 -0.76
C THR A 540 -8.41 8.72 -0.72
N GLN A 541 -7.82 9.66 -1.45
CA GLN A 541 -8.17 11.08 -1.43
C GLN A 541 -9.47 11.42 -2.18
N THR A 542 -9.95 10.54 -3.07
CA THR A 542 -11.24 10.73 -3.78
C THR A 542 -12.20 9.54 -3.61
N PRO A 543 -12.01 8.36 -4.24
CA PRO A 543 -12.88 7.21 -4.02
C PRO A 543 -13.02 6.77 -2.55
N GLY A 544 -11.95 6.87 -1.75
CA GLY A 544 -11.97 6.63 -0.30
C GLY A 544 -12.87 7.60 0.48
N GLY A 545 -13.19 8.74 -0.13
CA GLY A 545 -14.19 9.70 0.33
C GLY A 545 -15.62 9.15 0.37
N PHE A 546 -15.91 8.04 -0.34
CA PHE A 546 -17.23 7.43 -0.35
C PHE A 546 -17.56 6.74 0.99
N PRO A 547 -16.75 5.78 1.49
CA PRO A 547 -17.00 5.15 2.78
C PRO A 547 -16.63 6.01 4.00
N SER A 548 -15.74 7.01 3.87
CA SER A 548 -15.30 7.86 5.00
C SER A 548 -14.84 9.24 4.53
N TYR A 549 -14.99 10.25 5.38
CA TYR A 549 -14.55 11.63 5.09
C TYR A 549 -13.81 12.19 6.31
N GLY A 550 -12.49 12.33 6.20
CA GLY A 550 -11.60 12.76 7.29
C GLY A 550 -10.17 12.25 7.09
N GLY A 551 -9.17 12.98 7.59
CA GLY A 551 -7.77 12.68 7.31
C GLY A 551 -7.50 12.63 5.80
N GLN A 552 -6.86 11.56 5.33
CA GLN A 552 -6.61 11.35 3.90
C GLN A 552 -7.86 10.98 3.09
N PHE A 553 -8.92 10.47 3.73
CA PHE A 553 -10.07 9.93 3.00
C PHE A 553 -10.98 11.05 2.52
N GLY A 554 -11.05 11.25 1.20
CA GLY A 554 -11.84 12.31 0.58
C GLY A 554 -11.20 13.71 0.60
N SER A 555 -9.92 13.83 0.94
CA SER A 555 -9.22 15.13 1.06
C SER A 555 -9.21 15.99 -0.20
N TYR A 556 -9.33 15.38 -1.38
CA TYR A 556 -9.41 16.12 -2.64
C TYR A 556 -10.82 16.51 -3.06
N LEU A 557 -11.87 15.97 -2.42
CA LEU A 557 -13.25 16.34 -2.71
C LEU A 557 -13.53 17.84 -2.53
N PRO A 558 -13.11 18.51 -1.43
CA PRO A 558 -13.28 19.96 -1.32
C PRO A 558 -12.53 20.74 -2.38
N ILE A 559 -11.37 20.25 -2.81
CA ILE A 559 -10.55 20.87 -3.85
C ILE A 559 -11.26 20.74 -5.20
N LEU A 560 -11.62 19.52 -5.60
CA LEU A 560 -12.38 19.22 -6.81
C LEU A 560 -13.66 20.06 -6.89
N TYR A 561 -14.43 20.12 -5.80
CA TYR A 561 -15.64 20.94 -5.73
C TYR A 561 -15.31 22.43 -5.88
N GLY A 562 -14.28 22.89 -5.16
CA GLY A 562 -13.86 24.29 -5.08
C GLY A 562 -13.23 24.85 -6.35
N VAL A 563 -12.77 24.02 -7.30
CA VAL A 563 -12.22 24.48 -8.59
C VAL A 563 -12.90 23.88 -9.82
N ARG A 564 -14.03 23.19 -9.66
CA ARG A 564 -14.72 22.46 -10.74
C ARG A 564 -15.02 23.28 -12.00
N ASP A 565 -15.24 24.59 -11.86
CA ASP A 565 -15.53 25.53 -12.95
C ASP A 565 -14.29 25.93 -13.76
N ILE A 566 -13.09 25.75 -13.21
CA ILE A 566 -11.82 26.11 -13.85
C ILE A 566 -10.91 24.90 -14.13
N LEU A 567 -11.31 23.72 -13.67
CA LEU A 567 -10.61 22.45 -13.85
C LEU A 567 -10.56 22.05 -15.33
N SER A 568 -9.39 21.64 -15.81
CA SER A 568 -9.25 21.02 -17.13
C SER A 568 -9.64 19.54 -17.08
N PHE A 569 -9.05 18.79 -16.14
CA PHE A 569 -9.37 17.39 -15.92
C PHE A 569 -8.93 16.91 -14.53
N VAL A 570 -9.43 15.75 -14.11
CA VAL A 570 -9.01 14.97 -12.96
C VAL A 570 -8.74 13.53 -13.42
N ASP A 571 -7.62 12.97 -13.01
CA ASP A 571 -7.17 11.63 -13.36
C ASP A 571 -6.74 10.84 -12.11
N THR A 572 -7.74 10.46 -11.32
CA THR A 572 -7.54 9.71 -10.07
C THR A 572 -6.66 8.48 -10.26
N GLN A 573 -5.65 8.33 -9.40
CA GLN A 573 -4.73 7.20 -9.41
C GLN A 573 -5.48 5.92 -9.03
N SER A 574 -5.69 5.02 -9.99
CA SER A 574 -6.36 3.73 -9.81
C SER A 574 -5.36 2.60 -9.50
N TYR A 575 -4.32 2.95 -8.75
CA TYR A 575 -3.22 2.10 -8.29
C TYR A 575 -2.73 2.62 -6.93
N ASN A 576 -1.89 1.88 -6.20
CA ASN A 576 -1.46 2.23 -4.84
C ASN A 576 -2.65 2.60 -3.94
N THR A 577 -3.67 1.75 -3.89
CA THR A 577 -4.96 2.12 -3.32
C THR A 577 -5.57 0.91 -2.63
N PRO A 578 -6.27 1.10 -1.50
CA PRO A 578 -6.90 -0.01 -0.79
C PRO A 578 -8.10 -0.58 -1.57
N PRO A 579 -8.69 -1.70 -1.12
CA PRO A 579 -10.02 -2.11 -1.56
C PRO A 579 -11.04 -1.00 -1.27
N LEU A 580 -11.92 -0.73 -2.23
CA LEU A 580 -12.88 0.37 -2.14
C LEU A 580 -14.27 -0.03 -2.64
N LEU A 581 -15.27 0.77 -2.27
CA LEU A 581 -16.69 0.51 -2.53
C LEU A 581 -17.12 1.06 -3.89
N GLY A 582 -17.72 0.23 -4.74
CA GLY A 582 -18.42 0.69 -5.94
C GLY A 582 -19.82 1.24 -5.62
N LEU A 583 -20.43 1.95 -6.56
CA LEU A 583 -21.80 2.49 -6.42
C LEU A 583 -22.87 1.40 -6.20
N ASP A 584 -22.57 0.17 -6.60
CA ASP A 584 -23.42 -1.01 -6.39
C ASP A 584 -23.38 -1.54 -4.94
N GLY A 585 -22.48 -1.02 -4.11
CA GLY A 585 -22.25 -1.43 -2.74
C GLY A 585 -21.40 -2.69 -2.60
N ASN A 586 -20.65 -3.08 -3.64
CA ASN A 586 -19.67 -4.17 -3.57
C ASN A 586 -18.24 -3.63 -3.41
N ILE A 587 -17.39 -4.45 -2.80
CA ILE A 587 -15.96 -4.17 -2.63
C ILE A 587 -15.21 -4.64 -3.86
N TYR A 588 -14.32 -3.81 -4.36
CA TYR A 588 -13.46 -4.13 -5.49
C TYR A 588 -11.98 -4.06 -5.08
N GLN A 589 -11.18 -4.98 -5.62
CA GLN A 589 -9.74 -5.06 -5.40
C GLN A 589 -8.97 -4.37 -6.54
N PRO A 590 -7.92 -3.59 -6.26
CA PRO A 590 -7.13 -2.90 -7.27
C PRO A 590 -6.51 -3.87 -8.29
N GLY A 591 -6.29 -3.37 -9.51
CA GLY A 591 -5.69 -4.14 -10.61
C GLY A 591 -6.66 -4.96 -11.47
N THR A 592 -7.96 -4.75 -11.31
CA THR A 592 -9.01 -5.42 -12.10
C THR A 592 -9.80 -4.42 -12.94
N VAL A 593 -10.42 -4.89 -14.04
CA VAL A 593 -11.34 -4.08 -14.85
C VAL A 593 -12.45 -3.49 -13.96
N ASP A 594 -13.03 -4.32 -13.10
CA ASP A 594 -14.10 -3.89 -12.18
C ASP A 594 -13.66 -2.74 -11.28
N TYR A 595 -12.46 -2.81 -10.71
CA TYR A 595 -11.94 -1.75 -9.85
C TYR A 595 -11.77 -0.44 -10.60
N HIS A 596 -11.10 -0.47 -11.74
CA HIS A 596 -10.85 0.73 -12.53
C HIS A 596 -12.16 1.41 -12.96
N VAL A 597 -13.15 0.62 -13.37
CA VAL A 597 -14.48 1.13 -13.77
C VAL A 597 -15.25 1.65 -12.56
N ALA A 598 -15.36 0.87 -11.47
CA ALA A 598 -16.14 1.24 -10.29
C ALA A 598 -15.61 2.51 -9.61
N MET A 599 -14.28 2.64 -9.47
CA MET A 599 -13.67 3.81 -8.83
C MET A 599 -13.80 5.06 -9.69
N THR A 600 -13.64 4.93 -11.01
CA THR A 600 -13.81 6.06 -11.94
C THR A 600 -15.27 6.52 -11.98
N GLU A 601 -16.22 5.59 -11.93
CA GLU A 601 -17.64 5.94 -12.01
C GLU A 601 -18.12 6.78 -10.82
N LEU A 602 -17.48 6.69 -9.65
CA LEU A 602 -17.78 7.56 -8.51
C LEU A 602 -17.73 9.05 -8.91
N LEU A 603 -16.68 9.49 -9.60
CA LEU A 603 -16.60 10.87 -10.10
C LEU A 603 -17.58 11.14 -11.24
N LEU A 604 -17.80 10.17 -12.13
CA LEU A 604 -18.68 10.33 -13.29
C LEU A 604 -20.17 10.40 -12.95
N HIS A 605 -20.58 9.75 -11.86
CA HIS A 605 -21.97 9.67 -11.42
C HIS A 605 -22.26 10.56 -10.19
N GLY A 606 -21.26 10.84 -9.37
CA GLY A 606 -21.44 11.39 -8.03
C GLY A 606 -21.84 10.33 -7.01
N PHE A 607 -21.58 10.61 -5.74
CA PHE A 607 -21.75 9.67 -4.63
C PHE A 607 -21.99 10.40 -3.30
N ALA A 608 -22.46 9.65 -2.28
CA ALA A 608 -22.70 10.15 -0.93
C ALA A 608 -21.40 10.15 -0.10
N VAL A 609 -20.78 11.31 0.10
CA VAL A 609 -19.52 11.47 0.83
C VAL A 609 -19.67 10.96 2.28
N GLY A 610 -18.72 10.15 2.74
CA GLY A 610 -18.77 9.51 4.06
C GLY A 610 -20.01 8.64 4.30
N GLY A 611 -20.64 8.15 3.22
CA GLY A 611 -21.91 7.42 3.27
C GLY A 611 -23.12 8.26 3.67
N ASP A 612 -23.00 9.60 3.78
CA ASP A 612 -24.12 10.47 4.16
C ASP A 612 -24.94 10.87 2.92
N PRO A 613 -26.19 10.41 2.77
CA PRO A 613 -27.04 10.77 1.64
C PRO A 613 -27.37 12.27 1.57
N LYS A 614 -27.09 13.05 2.61
CA LYS A 614 -27.23 14.52 2.62
C LYS A 614 -25.99 15.22 2.03
N GLN A 615 -24.85 14.54 1.96
CA GLN A 615 -23.60 15.06 1.44
C GLN A 615 -23.24 14.43 0.10
N ILE A 616 -24.04 14.75 -0.93
CA ILE A 616 -23.78 14.24 -2.29
C ILE A 616 -22.69 15.06 -2.97
N PHE A 617 -21.57 14.40 -3.31
CA PHE A 617 -20.60 14.94 -4.27
C PHE A 617 -21.21 14.88 -5.67
N PRO A 618 -21.31 16.00 -6.39
CA PRO A 618 -21.97 16.03 -7.69
C PRO A 618 -21.12 15.36 -8.77
N PRO A 619 -21.74 14.84 -9.85
CA PRO A 619 -20.98 14.33 -10.99
C PRO A 619 -20.00 15.37 -11.55
N THR A 620 -18.79 14.92 -11.85
CA THR A 620 -17.81 15.63 -12.66
C THR A 620 -18.13 15.38 -14.13
N PRO A 621 -18.13 16.41 -15.00
CA PRO A 621 -18.30 16.23 -16.45
C PRO A 621 -17.38 15.13 -16.98
N ALA A 622 -17.94 14.18 -17.73
CA ALA A 622 -17.16 13.02 -18.21
C ALA A 622 -15.93 13.42 -19.04
N SER A 623 -16.04 14.52 -19.80
CA SER A 623 -14.94 15.11 -20.57
C SER A 623 -13.82 15.72 -19.72
N GLN A 624 -13.94 15.69 -18.40
CA GLN A 624 -12.92 16.11 -17.44
C GLN A 624 -12.42 14.95 -16.58
N VAL A 625 -12.90 13.71 -16.76
CA VAL A 625 -12.50 12.57 -15.92
C VAL A 625 -11.69 11.59 -16.75
N ALA A 626 -10.48 11.26 -16.30
CA ALA A 626 -9.68 10.16 -16.81
C ALA A 626 -9.36 9.16 -15.69
N THR A 627 -8.98 7.93 -16.07
CA THR A 627 -8.52 6.91 -15.11
C THR A 627 -6.99 6.87 -15.11
N GLY A 628 -6.36 7.03 -13.94
CA GLY A 628 -4.92 6.92 -13.77
C GLY A 628 -4.44 5.48 -13.60
N PHE A 629 -3.45 5.08 -14.39
CA PHE A 629 -2.84 3.75 -14.38
C PHE A 629 -1.34 3.80 -14.09
N LEU A 630 -0.83 2.74 -13.45
CA LEU A 630 0.59 2.51 -13.23
C LEU A 630 1.11 1.47 -14.23
N THR A 631 2.05 1.87 -15.07
CA THR A 631 2.72 1.01 -16.04
C THR A 631 3.42 -0.14 -15.32
N GLY A 632 3.10 -1.39 -15.70
CA GLY A 632 3.64 -2.60 -15.09
C GLY A 632 2.82 -3.17 -13.92
N ASP A 633 1.87 -2.41 -13.37
CA ASP A 633 0.94 -2.89 -12.35
C ASP A 633 -0.34 -3.50 -12.95
N THR A 634 -0.71 -3.04 -14.15
CA THR A 634 -1.82 -3.56 -14.96
C THR A 634 -1.31 -3.94 -16.35
N ASN A 635 -2.10 -4.63 -17.17
CA ASN A 635 -1.74 -4.95 -18.55
C ASN A 635 -2.61 -4.19 -19.57
N PRO A 636 -2.17 -4.08 -20.83
CA PRO A 636 -2.92 -3.35 -21.85
C PRO A 636 -4.33 -3.91 -22.12
N GLU A 637 -4.57 -5.20 -21.91
CA GLU A 637 -5.88 -5.82 -22.08
C GLU A 637 -6.89 -5.32 -21.04
N ILE A 638 -6.49 -5.26 -19.76
CA ILE A 638 -7.31 -4.74 -18.66
C ILE A 638 -7.62 -3.26 -18.88
N VAL A 639 -6.63 -2.46 -19.29
CA VAL A 639 -6.85 -1.03 -19.57
C VAL A 639 -7.87 -0.86 -20.69
N GLN A 640 -7.70 -1.54 -21.83
CA GLN A 640 -8.61 -1.41 -22.96
C GLN A 640 -10.04 -1.85 -22.60
N ALA A 641 -10.19 -2.91 -21.82
CA ALA A 641 -11.48 -3.37 -21.32
C ALA A 641 -12.14 -2.32 -20.39
N ALA A 642 -11.38 -1.71 -19.48
CA ALA A 642 -11.89 -0.63 -18.63
C ALA A 642 -12.34 0.58 -19.45
N MET A 643 -11.53 1.01 -20.44
CA MET A 643 -11.88 2.13 -21.32
C MET A 643 -13.15 1.86 -22.12
N ARG A 644 -13.28 0.68 -22.76
CA ARG A 644 -14.50 0.31 -23.49
C ARG A 644 -15.73 0.24 -22.58
N THR A 645 -15.57 -0.28 -21.37
CA THR A 645 -16.66 -0.38 -20.39
C THR A 645 -17.15 1.02 -19.99
N LEU A 646 -16.24 1.93 -19.65
CA LEU A 646 -16.59 3.31 -19.29
C LEU A 646 -17.25 4.08 -20.45
N LEU A 647 -16.71 3.95 -21.66
CA LEU A 647 -17.24 4.63 -22.85
C LEU A 647 -18.63 4.12 -23.25
N THR A 648 -18.87 2.81 -23.17
CA THR A 648 -20.06 2.18 -23.77
C THR A 648 -21.09 1.67 -22.77
N GLY A 649 -20.73 1.55 -21.49
CA GLY A 649 -21.54 0.92 -20.44
C GLY A 649 -21.65 -0.61 -20.55
N LYS A 650 -21.00 -1.22 -21.55
CA LYS A 650 -21.04 -2.67 -21.77
C LYS A 650 -20.01 -3.36 -20.88
N THR A 651 -20.47 -4.31 -20.08
CA THR A 651 -19.59 -5.18 -19.27
C THR A 651 -18.75 -6.08 -20.18
N GLU A 652 -17.44 -6.08 -19.97
CA GLU A 652 -16.49 -6.95 -20.67
C GLU A 652 -16.43 -8.36 -20.04
N PRO A 653 -15.99 -9.40 -20.77
CA PRO A 653 -15.87 -10.75 -20.22
C PRO A 653 -14.99 -10.79 -18.96
N GLY A 654 -15.48 -11.43 -17.90
CA GLY A 654 -14.78 -11.54 -16.61
C GLY A 654 -14.96 -10.33 -15.67
N SER A 655 -15.64 -9.27 -16.10
CA SER A 655 -16.06 -8.15 -15.26
C SER A 655 -17.45 -8.39 -14.66
N HIS A 656 -17.66 -7.97 -13.42
CA HIS A 656 -18.91 -8.10 -12.67
C HIS A 656 -19.55 -6.75 -12.32
N TYR A 657 -18.77 -5.67 -12.31
CA TYR A 657 -19.29 -4.34 -12.08
C TYR A 657 -20.15 -3.89 -13.26
N LYS A 658 -21.31 -3.29 -12.94
CA LYS A 658 -22.23 -2.74 -13.94
C LYS A 658 -22.25 -1.24 -13.80
N VAL A 659 -21.80 -0.57 -14.85
CA VAL A 659 -21.91 0.89 -14.99
C VAL A 659 -23.36 1.29 -14.77
N VAL A 660 -23.60 2.24 -13.87
CA VAL A 660 -24.93 2.72 -13.47
C VAL A 660 -25.67 3.30 -14.68
N LYS A 661 -24.96 4.01 -15.56
CA LYS A 661 -25.51 4.51 -16.82
C LYS A 661 -25.39 3.45 -17.93
N PRO A 662 -26.49 2.87 -18.44
CA PRO A 662 -26.42 1.74 -19.38
C PRO A 662 -25.70 2.04 -20.72
N GLY A 663 -25.71 3.30 -21.15
CA GLY A 663 -25.00 3.75 -22.36
C GLY A 663 -23.56 4.22 -22.09
N GLY A 664 -23.05 4.04 -20.87
CA GLY A 664 -21.76 4.53 -20.44
C GLY A 664 -21.65 6.06 -20.46
N TYR A 665 -20.40 6.50 -20.58
CA TYR A 665 -19.98 7.88 -20.61
C TYR A 665 -19.22 8.14 -21.92
N PRO A 666 -19.94 8.39 -23.04
CA PRO A 666 -19.30 8.55 -24.35
C PRO A 666 -18.39 9.78 -24.47
N ASP A 667 -18.45 10.72 -23.53
CA ASP A 667 -17.55 11.87 -23.43
C ASP A 667 -16.42 11.68 -22.41
N PHE A 668 -16.29 10.48 -21.83
CA PHE A 668 -15.23 10.18 -20.85
C PHE A 668 -13.85 10.56 -21.41
N LEU A 669 -13.04 11.31 -20.65
CA LEU A 669 -11.82 11.90 -21.18
C LEU A 669 -10.80 10.85 -21.63
N GLY A 670 -10.52 9.83 -20.81
CA GLY A 670 -9.63 8.74 -21.22
C GLY A 670 -8.73 8.21 -20.11
N ALA A 671 -7.45 8.01 -20.42
CA ALA A 671 -6.51 7.32 -19.55
C ALA A 671 -5.26 8.16 -19.28
N MET A 672 -4.81 8.14 -18.02
CA MET A 672 -3.52 8.67 -17.60
C MET A 672 -2.55 7.53 -17.27
N PHE A 673 -1.26 7.71 -17.54
CA PHE A 673 -0.22 6.75 -17.18
C PHE A 673 0.96 7.36 -16.43
N TRP A 674 1.29 6.72 -15.31
CA TRP A 674 2.62 6.73 -14.71
C TRP A 674 3.41 5.50 -15.20
N THR A 675 4.33 5.58 -16.17
CA THR A 675 4.84 6.76 -16.89
C THR A 675 5.09 6.47 -18.37
N ILE A 676 5.26 7.53 -19.17
CA ILE A 676 5.73 7.52 -20.55
C ILE A 676 7.09 6.81 -20.64
N ASP A 677 8.00 7.05 -19.69
CA ASP A 677 9.32 6.43 -19.66
C ASP A 677 9.23 4.90 -19.55
N ALA A 678 8.31 4.42 -18.71
CA ALA A 678 8.09 2.99 -18.51
C ALA A 678 7.41 2.36 -19.74
N ASP A 679 6.44 3.04 -20.35
CA ASP A 679 5.83 2.60 -21.61
C ASP A 679 6.87 2.49 -22.74
N ARG A 680 7.72 3.52 -22.89
CA ARG A 680 8.82 3.52 -23.88
C ARG A 680 9.78 2.34 -23.67
N ARG A 681 10.25 2.11 -22.43
CA ARG A 681 11.10 0.94 -22.10
C ARG A 681 10.38 -0.38 -22.35
N GLY A 682 9.08 -0.42 -22.13
CA GLY A 682 8.20 -1.54 -22.43
C GLY A 682 7.85 -1.68 -23.92
N ASN A 683 8.57 -1.06 -24.86
CA ASN A 683 8.29 -1.11 -26.29
C ASN A 683 6.91 -0.55 -26.69
N TYR A 684 6.46 0.50 -26.00
CA TYR A 684 5.19 1.20 -26.27
C TYR A 684 3.95 0.32 -26.09
N ASN A 685 4.00 -0.67 -25.18
CA ASN A 685 2.94 -1.64 -24.97
C ASN A 685 1.57 -1.02 -24.60
N TYR A 686 1.54 0.21 -24.08
CA TYR A 686 0.30 0.93 -23.78
C TYR A 686 0.01 1.98 -24.84
N SER A 687 0.95 2.88 -25.16
CA SER A 687 0.66 3.97 -26.09
C SER A 687 0.30 3.47 -27.50
N ASN A 688 0.85 2.35 -27.95
CA ASN A 688 0.52 1.77 -29.27
C ASN A 688 -0.87 1.12 -29.35
N VAL A 689 -1.56 0.88 -28.22
CA VAL A 689 -2.87 0.19 -28.21
C VAL A 689 -3.97 1.04 -27.57
N VAL A 690 -3.67 1.74 -26.47
CA VAL A 690 -4.65 2.57 -25.77
C VAL A 690 -4.88 3.89 -26.50
N GLY A 691 -3.82 4.52 -27.04
CA GLY A 691 -3.94 5.74 -27.85
C GLY A 691 -4.89 5.55 -29.04
N PRO A 692 -4.63 4.58 -29.94
CA PRO A 692 -5.52 4.31 -31.07
C PRO A 692 -6.96 3.95 -30.68
N LEU A 693 -7.15 3.23 -29.57
CA LEU A 693 -8.48 2.93 -29.03
C LEU A 693 -9.23 4.23 -28.66
N LEU A 694 -8.59 5.11 -27.89
CA LEU A 694 -9.19 6.36 -27.43
C LEU A 694 -9.46 7.29 -28.61
N HIS A 695 -8.46 7.51 -29.47
CA HIS A 695 -8.58 8.41 -30.61
C HIS A 695 -9.63 7.95 -31.63
N GLY A 696 -9.78 6.64 -31.82
CA GLY A 696 -10.77 6.04 -32.71
C GLY A 696 -12.17 5.86 -32.11
N SER A 697 -12.34 6.07 -30.80
CA SER A 697 -13.65 5.95 -30.14
C SER A 697 -14.52 7.17 -30.45
N PRO A 698 -15.82 7.02 -30.77
CA PRO A 698 -16.69 8.16 -31.04
C PRO A 698 -16.99 8.96 -29.76
N GLY A 699 -16.68 10.25 -29.76
CA GLY A 699 -17.12 11.21 -28.73
C GLY A 699 -18.51 11.78 -29.00
N VAL A 700 -19.10 12.50 -28.04
CA VAL A 700 -20.32 13.30 -28.28
C VAL A 700 -19.90 14.64 -28.92
N LYS A 701 -20.65 15.03 -29.95
CA LYS A 701 -20.43 16.28 -30.69
C LYS A 701 -20.87 17.52 -29.91
#